data_AF-A0A2N6P0D0-F1
#
_entry.id   AF-A0A2N6P0D0-F1
#
_cell.length_a   1.000
_cell.length_b   1.000
_cell.length_c   1.000
_cell.angle_alpha   90.00
_cell.angle_beta   90.00
_cell.angle_gamma   90.00
#
_symmetry.space_group_name_H-M   'P 1'
#
loop_
_entity.id
_entity.type
_entity.pdbx_description
1 polymer ?
#
loop_
_entity_poly.entity_id
_entity_poly.type
_entity_poly.pdbx_seq_one_letter_code
_entity_poly.pdbx_strand_id
1 'polypeptide(L)'
;MLLETVQFLDEMVPFYPGSAEPYIYDLPFQFEQEKALRSPAGYVGLQNLSNTCYLNSLITQLYMNPGFRNYLLSFDVDEADDSKALLHETQRLFVYLQESIDRAVEPATFVGAIKTYDQGPIDIHSQMDVDEFYNLLFDRWEAQLPNAAARRKLRSIYGGQLVQQIKSKECGHISERLEPFSAIQCDIKGKSTLEDSLRAYVGGETMDGDVPDNVIFHLKRFEFNLQTLQRSKIDDYFAFPDKLDLQPYTIEHLSGSTPEGKQDMFELVGVLVHAGTAESGHYYSYVRERAPNQDTTTKWVEFNDDQVGLWNPSSMEASTFGGPERRSVYEENSISFDKSYSAYMLFYQRISYPTEAAEAQPVSEVSQYSYTTKGEALKEHIRSTNVLLLRRHCLFDPNHAKFVQACVCEGLRVGRHSQAGLELDGQSVGEVEAPKACKLVVGTALSYLDQIFSRSKDSSSALIFCTMLAELARTRQGCAWHVLEYFQHRPAVLRSLLLRNPERNVRSAIGHLFVVCMEKLSKSCPDSYYTRTSAVWLGSGDEDEDMDGDDAENEGMLSRAVKLLNQLWKYFQHHIRAWEEYFTTILHVAQLGREECTAILASGYLEKCLRIITADRSMQLEPNFVKMLQNVYRRFSGQAPSYVAVLAVIEFLMDRLEPELSHETIVEAADERLAHSGEYLPWTAAEVRLLVTHPEEEDSSLFMARLLEIDQAPEVTRRILKRILRAGEIPTAKLLGMLEQTIRGDATTEPLDSYIRAAAIFVDSCRHLSDAQRLIQHICEQAASFERGEGEAFLGLMWRAIDSTRLSEEERGRLRLSTLHTIPSWAPYLLQYADSQVRNGTERLVDMALRLPFESGSTSVEAAALSSELALAIGTKCLDFLQHAHVKRRASIERDLAGVLIRVLSNCNVVVSESETLDEDVKEEFSEQQQEILESMTALVVDRAEDEGSDWEGSALSSEPMDEDADTEEALIMLGNNGYA
;
A
#
# COMPACT_ATOMS: atom_id res chain seq x y z
N MET A 1 -9.83 -22.37 -37.55
CA MET A 1 -10.82 -21.83 -36.61
C MET A 1 -10.23 -21.55 -35.23
N LEU A 2 -10.01 -22.52 -34.34
CA LEU A 2 -9.53 -22.21 -32.97
C LEU A 2 -8.18 -21.46 -32.93
N LEU A 3 -7.18 -21.88 -33.72
CA LEU A 3 -5.90 -21.16 -33.80
C LEU A 3 -6.03 -19.77 -34.42
N GLU A 4 -6.95 -19.57 -35.37
CA GLU A 4 -7.25 -18.25 -35.94
C GLU A 4 -7.93 -17.37 -34.88
N THR A 5 -8.78 -17.94 -34.03
CA THR A 5 -9.37 -17.24 -32.89
C THR A 5 -8.31 -16.81 -31.88
N VAL A 6 -7.36 -17.68 -31.54
CA VAL A 6 -6.24 -17.32 -30.65
C VAL A 6 -5.36 -16.25 -31.29
N GLN A 7 -5.07 -16.34 -32.58
CA GLN A 7 -4.33 -15.31 -33.30
C GLN A 7 -5.05 -13.96 -33.25
N PHE A 8 -6.37 -13.95 -33.50
CA PHE A 8 -7.17 -12.73 -33.36
C PHE A 8 -7.13 -12.18 -31.93
N LEU A 9 -7.17 -13.03 -30.91
CA LEU A 9 -7.03 -12.60 -29.51
C LEU A 9 -5.65 -11.98 -29.23
N ASP A 10 -4.57 -12.51 -29.81
CA ASP A 10 -3.23 -11.95 -29.70
C ASP A 10 -3.15 -10.54 -30.31
N GLU A 11 -3.73 -10.37 -31.49
CA GLU A 11 -3.80 -9.08 -32.22
C GLU A 11 -4.61 -8.01 -31.46
N MET A 12 -5.52 -8.41 -30.56
CA MET A 12 -6.29 -7.50 -29.72
C MET A 12 -5.47 -6.86 -28.59
N VAL A 13 -4.31 -7.43 -28.24
CA VAL A 13 -3.44 -6.96 -27.14
C VAL A 13 -1.99 -6.79 -27.64
N PRO A 14 -1.78 -5.94 -28.66
CA PRO A 14 -0.54 -5.92 -29.42
C PRO A 14 0.62 -5.34 -28.61
N PHE A 15 1.83 -5.75 -29.00
CA PHE A 15 3.09 -5.26 -28.44
C PHE A 15 3.99 -4.80 -29.58
N TYR A 16 4.47 -3.56 -29.50
CA TYR A 16 5.31 -2.93 -30.51
C TYR A 16 6.74 -2.78 -30.01
N PRO A 17 7.64 -3.75 -30.31
CA PRO A 17 9.04 -3.65 -29.88
C PRO A 17 9.70 -2.40 -30.49
N GLY A 18 10.43 -1.64 -29.68
CA GLY A 18 11.14 -0.43 -30.12
C GLY A 18 10.30 0.85 -30.19
N SER A 19 9.00 0.79 -29.92
CA SER A 19 8.17 1.98 -29.70
C SER A 19 8.48 2.63 -28.34
N ALA A 20 8.33 3.96 -28.24
CA ALA A 20 8.39 4.67 -26.96
C ALA A 20 7.30 4.17 -25.99
N GLU A 21 6.14 3.79 -26.54
CA GLU A 21 5.03 3.16 -25.84
C GLU A 21 4.81 1.77 -26.47
N PRO A 22 5.48 0.72 -25.95
CA PRO A 22 5.40 -0.62 -26.54
C PRO A 22 4.07 -1.33 -26.29
N TYR A 23 3.26 -0.83 -25.36
CA TYR A 23 1.96 -1.37 -24.99
C TYR A 23 0.86 -0.35 -25.31
N ILE A 24 -0.18 -0.77 -26.02
CA ILE A 24 -1.36 0.09 -26.25
C ILE A 24 -2.12 0.34 -24.94
N TYR A 25 -2.14 -0.65 -24.04
CA TYR A 25 -2.92 -0.61 -22.80
C TYR A 25 -2.02 -0.54 -21.56
N ASP A 26 -1.16 0.48 -21.45
CA ASP A 26 -0.41 0.69 -20.21
C ASP A 26 -1.31 1.31 -19.13
N LEU A 27 -1.92 0.45 -18.32
CA LEU A 27 -2.86 0.85 -17.29
C LEU A 27 -2.22 0.79 -15.89
N PRO A 28 -2.68 1.65 -14.96
CA PRO A 28 -2.34 1.48 -13.55
C PRO A 28 -2.83 0.12 -13.04
N PHE A 29 -2.22 -0.36 -11.95
CA PHE A 29 -2.77 -1.51 -11.24
C PHE A 29 -4.12 -1.16 -10.60
N GLN A 30 -4.94 -2.17 -10.35
CA GLN A 30 -6.29 -2.03 -9.79
C GLN A 30 -7.21 -1.17 -10.67
N PHE A 31 -7.09 -1.33 -11.99
CA PHE A 31 -7.99 -0.71 -12.95
C PHE A 31 -9.43 -1.18 -12.72
N GLU A 32 -10.34 -0.22 -12.58
CA GLU A 32 -11.76 -0.45 -12.37
C GLU A 32 -12.52 -0.23 -13.68
N GLN A 33 -13.03 -1.31 -14.25
CA GLN A 33 -13.78 -1.28 -15.50
C GLN A 33 -15.01 -0.34 -15.43
N GLU A 34 -15.73 -0.36 -14.31
CA GLU A 34 -16.95 0.43 -14.10
C GLU A 34 -16.68 1.95 -14.10
N LYS A 35 -15.48 2.34 -13.67
CA LYS A 35 -15.01 3.73 -13.66
C LYS A 35 -14.30 4.13 -14.96
N ALA A 36 -14.29 3.29 -15.98
CA ALA A 36 -13.58 3.58 -17.22
C ALA A 36 -14.43 4.36 -18.24
N LEU A 37 -15.75 4.29 -18.12
CA LEU A 37 -16.69 4.91 -19.05
C LEU A 37 -17.49 6.01 -18.37
N ARG A 38 -18.05 6.92 -19.17
CA ARG A 38 -18.97 7.95 -18.72
C ARG A 38 -20.15 7.37 -17.96
N SER A 39 -20.66 8.17 -17.03
CA SER A 39 -21.77 7.78 -16.17
C SER A 39 -22.99 7.28 -16.95
N PRO A 40 -23.76 6.32 -16.42
CA PRO A 40 -25.08 5.95 -16.93
C PRO A 40 -26.05 7.15 -17.04
N ALA A 41 -25.78 8.24 -16.31
CA ALA A 41 -26.50 9.51 -16.48
C ALA A 41 -26.33 10.11 -17.89
N GLY A 42 -25.35 9.66 -18.68
CA GLY A 42 -25.13 10.04 -20.08
C GLY A 42 -24.12 11.17 -20.29
N TYR A 43 -23.49 11.66 -19.21
CA TYR A 43 -22.59 12.81 -19.21
C TYR A 43 -21.19 12.45 -18.71
N VAL A 44 -20.21 13.23 -19.15
CA VAL A 44 -18.79 13.10 -18.83
C VAL A 44 -18.42 14.11 -17.74
N GLY A 45 -17.61 13.70 -16.77
CA GLY A 45 -17.07 14.57 -15.72
C GLY A 45 -15.86 15.39 -16.18
N LEU A 46 -15.30 16.17 -15.26
CA LEU A 46 -14.04 16.89 -15.44
C LEU A 46 -13.05 16.49 -14.36
N GLN A 47 -11.85 16.06 -14.76
CA GLN A 47 -10.83 15.67 -13.80
C GLN A 47 -10.39 16.87 -12.98
N ASN A 48 -10.29 16.70 -11.66
CA ASN A 48 -9.74 17.73 -10.78
C ASN A 48 -8.20 17.72 -10.87
N LEU A 49 -7.62 18.86 -11.27
CA LEU A 49 -6.16 18.99 -11.44
C LEU A 49 -5.43 19.33 -10.13
N SER A 50 -6.16 19.59 -9.04
CA SER A 50 -5.74 19.68 -7.64
C SER A 50 -6.86 20.42 -6.89
N ASN A 51 -6.97 21.74 -7.07
CA ASN A 51 -7.96 22.60 -6.44
C ASN A 51 -8.87 23.27 -7.47
N THR A 52 -9.18 22.60 -8.59
CA THR A 52 -9.92 23.18 -9.73
C THR A 52 -11.43 22.91 -9.71
N CYS A 53 -12.00 22.49 -8.57
CA CYS A 53 -13.43 22.16 -8.46
C CYS A 53 -14.35 23.37 -8.70
N TYR A 54 -13.93 24.60 -8.38
CA TYR A 54 -14.66 25.83 -8.71
C TYR A 54 -14.84 25.99 -10.23
N LEU A 55 -13.81 25.62 -11.00
CA LEU A 55 -13.83 25.66 -12.45
C LEU A 55 -14.71 24.54 -13.00
N ASN A 56 -14.53 23.31 -12.51
CA ASN A 56 -15.27 22.14 -13.00
C ASN A 56 -16.79 22.30 -12.81
N SER A 57 -17.20 22.74 -11.62
CA SER A 57 -18.60 22.99 -11.28
C SER A 57 -19.22 24.13 -12.13
N LEU A 58 -18.49 25.22 -12.37
CA LEU A 58 -18.98 26.32 -13.20
C LEU A 58 -19.06 25.92 -14.69
N ILE A 59 -18.02 25.28 -15.23
CA ILE A 59 -17.95 24.88 -16.63
C ILE A 59 -19.07 23.89 -16.98
N THR A 60 -19.36 22.93 -16.11
CA THR A 60 -20.47 21.98 -16.33
C THR A 60 -21.83 22.69 -16.31
N GLN A 61 -22.06 23.67 -15.43
CA GLN A 61 -23.28 24.50 -15.44
C GLN A 61 -23.46 25.27 -16.76
N LEU A 62 -22.38 25.88 -17.26
CA LEU A 62 -22.41 26.64 -18.51
C LEU A 62 -22.56 25.73 -19.73
N TYR A 63 -21.86 24.59 -19.77
CA TYR A 63 -21.94 23.59 -20.83
C TYR A 63 -23.35 23.01 -20.99
N MET A 64 -24.04 22.81 -19.87
CA MET A 64 -25.41 22.29 -19.83
C MET A 64 -26.49 23.30 -20.25
N ASN A 65 -26.11 24.53 -20.65
CA ASN A 65 -26.96 25.45 -21.37
C ASN A 65 -26.74 25.27 -22.89
N PRO A 66 -27.66 24.59 -23.63
CA PRO A 66 -27.45 24.31 -25.04
C PRO A 66 -27.33 25.58 -25.89
N GLY A 67 -28.02 26.68 -25.51
CA GLY A 67 -27.94 27.95 -26.21
C GLY A 67 -26.54 28.56 -26.11
N PHE A 68 -25.96 28.55 -24.91
CA PHE A 68 -24.59 29.02 -24.66
C PHE A 68 -23.55 28.11 -25.33
N ARG A 69 -23.68 26.80 -25.15
CA ARG A 69 -22.80 25.80 -25.75
C ARG A 69 -22.75 25.91 -27.28
N ASN A 70 -23.91 25.91 -27.93
CA ASN A 70 -24.01 26.00 -29.39
C ASN A 70 -23.47 27.35 -29.90
N TYR A 71 -23.66 28.42 -29.14
CA TYR A 71 -23.12 29.73 -29.48
C TYR A 71 -21.58 29.73 -29.51
N LEU A 72 -20.93 29.21 -28.47
CA LEU A 72 -19.46 29.11 -28.43
C LEU A 72 -18.91 28.15 -29.50
N LEU A 73 -19.59 27.04 -29.77
CA LEU A 73 -19.20 26.08 -30.81
C LEU A 73 -19.39 26.61 -32.25
N SER A 74 -20.17 27.70 -32.45
CA SER A 74 -20.46 28.23 -33.79
C SER A 74 -19.33 29.03 -34.43
N PHE A 75 -18.30 29.41 -33.67
CA PHE A 75 -17.20 30.24 -34.17
C PHE A 75 -16.13 29.39 -34.89
N ASP A 76 -15.66 29.89 -36.03
CA ASP A 76 -14.49 29.33 -36.71
C ASP A 76 -13.21 29.99 -36.16
N VAL A 77 -12.45 29.22 -35.36
CA VAL A 77 -11.24 29.69 -34.68
C VAL A 77 -10.02 28.97 -35.26
N ASP A 78 -8.94 29.73 -35.50
CA ASP A 78 -7.69 29.14 -35.97
C ASP A 78 -6.77 28.71 -34.83
N GLU A 79 -6.19 27.50 -34.93
CA GLU A 79 -5.33 26.93 -33.90
C GLU A 79 -4.03 27.71 -33.75
N ALA A 80 -3.56 28.32 -34.86
CA ALA A 80 -2.36 29.14 -34.89
C ALA A 80 -2.57 30.57 -34.34
N ASP A 81 -3.82 30.96 -34.03
CA ASP A 81 -4.14 32.28 -33.49
C ASP A 81 -4.12 32.27 -31.97
N ASP A 82 -2.93 32.49 -31.39
CA ASP A 82 -2.72 32.58 -29.93
C ASP A 82 -3.65 33.61 -29.26
N SER A 83 -4.15 34.61 -30.00
CA SER A 83 -5.08 35.60 -29.45
C SER A 83 -6.46 35.02 -29.12
N LYS A 84 -6.80 33.84 -29.66
CA LYS A 84 -8.07 33.14 -29.46
C LYS A 84 -7.90 31.77 -28.79
N ALA A 85 -6.75 31.52 -28.16
CA ALA A 85 -6.42 30.23 -27.56
C ALA A 85 -7.49 29.75 -26.56
N LEU A 86 -8.00 30.63 -25.68
CA LEU A 86 -9.02 30.24 -24.68
C LEU A 86 -10.32 29.80 -25.37
N LEU A 87 -10.78 30.55 -26.37
CA LEU A 87 -11.99 30.21 -27.11
C LEU A 87 -11.83 28.85 -27.82
N HIS A 88 -10.68 28.63 -28.48
CA HIS A 88 -10.35 27.36 -29.11
C HIS A 88 -10.35 26.19 -28.10
N GLU A 89 -9.68 26.35 -26.97
CA GLU A 89 -9.63 25.32 -25.92
C GLU A 89 -11.00 25.05 -25.29
N THR A 90 -11.85 26.09 -25.17
CA THR A 90 -13.24 25.95 -24.71
C THR A 90 -14.05 25.10 -25.69
N GLN A 91 -13.93 25.37 -26.99
CA GLN A 91 -14.59 24.59 -28.03
C GLN A 91 -14.12 23.13 -27.98
N ARG A 92 -12.80 22.91 -27.87
CA ARG A 92 -12.24 21.57 -27.74
C ARG A 92 -12.83 20.84 -26.54
N LEU A 93 -12.79 21.44 -25.35
CA LEU A 93 -13.35 20.86 -24.13
C LEU A 93 -14.84 20.52 -24.28
N PHE A 94 -15.65 21.40 -24.87
CA PHE A 94 -17.08 21.19 -25.06
C PHE A 94 -17.38 20.05 -26.05
N VAL A 95 -16.57 19.89 -27.11
CA VAL A 95 -16.71 18.75 -28.02
C VAL A 95 -16.34 17.45 -27.31
N TYR A 96 -15.29 17.42 -26.46
CA TYR A 96 -14.97 16.25 -25.63
C TYR A 96 -16.10 15.91 -24.65
N LEU A 97 -16.67 16.89 -23.94
CA LEU A 97 -17.81 16.67 -23.03
C LEU A 97 -19.05 16.15 -23.75
N GLN A 98 -19.20 16.44 -25.05
CA GLN A 98 -20.34 16.01 -25.86
C GLN A 98 -20.16 14.63 -26.50
N GLU A 99 -18.96 14.34 -27.02
CA GLU A 99 -18.70 13.17 -27.86
C GLU A 99 -17.92 12.06 -27.14
N SER A 100 -17.19 12.38 -26.07
CA SER A 100 -16.43 11.37 -25.32
C SER A 100 -17.36 10.39 -24.60
N ILE A 101 -16.88 9.15 -24.48
CA ILE A 101 -17.45 8.12 -23.60
C ILE A 101 -16.52 7.80 -22.43
N ASP A 102 -15.42 8.54 -22.28
CA ASP A 102 -14.56 8.47 -21.10
C ASP A 102 -15.30 8.97 -19.85
N ARG A 103 -14.85 8.55 -18.68
CA ARG A 103 -15.46 8.96 -17.41
C ARG A 103 -15.37 10.46 -17.19
N ALA A 104 -14.20 11.02 -17.45
CA ALA A 104 -13.93 12.44 -17.30
C ALA A 104 -12.94 12.94 -18.35
N VAL A 105 -13.02 14.23 -18.67
CA VAL A 105 -12.04 14.92 -19.52
C VAL A 105 -11.05 15.66 -18.64
N GLU A 106 -9.77 15.57 -18.96
CA GLU A 106 -8.74 16.39 -18.31
C GLU A 106 -8.75 17.83 -18.90
N PRO A 107 -9.04 18.87 -18.10
CA PRO A 107 -9.14 20.24 -18.61
C PRO A 107 -7.80 21.00 -18.65
N ALA A 108 -6.64 20.33 -18.55
CA ALA A 108 -5.33 20.97 -18.34
C ALA A 108 -4.98 22.03 -19.40
N THR A 109 -5.24 21.76 -20.67
CA THR A 109 -4.96 22.73 -21.75
C THR A 109 -5.92 23.91 -21.74
N PHE A 110 -7.18 23.69 -21.37
CA PHE A 110 -8.16 24.75 -21.16
C PHE A 110 -7.74 25.66 -20.00
N VAL A 111 -7.34 25.08 -18.86
CA VAL A 111 -6.85 25.85 -17.71
C VAL A 111 -5.60 26.66 -18.07
N GLY A 112 -4.65 26.06 -18.80
CA GLY A 112 -3.43 26.74 -19.24
C GLY A 112 -3.67 27.92 -20.20
N ALA A 113 -4.81 27.96 -20.89
CA ALA A 113 -5.19 29.06 -21.78
C ALA A 113 -5.87 30.22 -21.06
N ILE A 114 -6.31 30.05 -19.81
CA ILE A 114 -6.92 31.12 -19.03
C ILE A 114 -5.82 31.98 -18.41
N LYS A 115 -5.91 33.29 -18.65
CA LYS A 115 -5.00 34.29 -18.06
C LYS A 115 -5.71 35.03 -16.94
N THR A 116 -5.08 35.11 -15.77
CA THR A 116 -5.54 35.93 -14.63
C THR A 116 -5.52 37.42 -14.96
N TYR A 117 -6.04 38.27 -14.07
CA TYR A 117 -6.08 39.72 -14.29
C TYR A 117 -4.70 40.36 -14.46
N ASP A 118 -3.68 39.81 -13.79
CA ASP A 118 -2.26 40.15 -13.88
C ASP A 118 -1.53 39.51 -15.07
N GLN A 119 -2.26 38.86 -15.99
CA GLN A 119 -1.73 38.17 -17.18
C GLN A 119 -0.88 36.92 -16.89
N GLY A 120 -0.87 36.43 -15.66
CA GLY A 120 -0.27 35.16 -15.28
C GLY A 120 -1.16 33.94 -15.63
N PRO A 121 -0.61 32.72 -15.52
CA PRO A 121 -1.39 31.49 -15.58
C PRO A 121 -2.21 31.29 -14.30
N ILE A 122 -3.29 30.52 -14.38
CA ILE A 122 -4.01 30.04 -13.19
C ILE A 122 -3.13 29.04 -12.42
N ASP A 123 -3.00 29.25 -11.12
CA ASP A 123 -2.40 28.26 -10.21
C ASP A 123 -3.44 27.21 -9.80
N ILE A 124 -3.28 25.98 -10.30
CA ILE A 124 -4.18 24.85 -10.04
C ILE A 124 -4.15 24.35 -8.59
N HIS A 125 -3.12 24.71 -7.82
CA HIS A 125 -3.01 24.36 -6.41
C HIS A 125 -3.64 25.40 -5.49
N SER A 126 -4.09 26.53 -6.03
CA SER A 126 -4.79 27.56 -5.27
C SER A 126 -6.30 27.47 -5.44
N GLN A 127 -7.04 27.55 -4.33
CA GLN A 127 -8.50 27.65 -4.39
C GLN A 127 -8.91 29.07 -4.83
N MET A 128 -10.01 29.15 -5.58
CA MET A 128 -10.55 30.42 -6.05
C MET A 128 -12.06 30.48 -5.79
N ASP A 129 -12.57 31.68 -5.53
CA ASP A 129 -14.00 31.90 -5.47
C ASP A 129 -14.63 31.76 -6.86
N VAL A 130 -15.72 31.02 -6.96
CA VAL A 130 -16.34 30.71 -8.26
C VAL A 130 -17.01 31.92 -8.93
N ASP A 131 -17.48 32.93 -8.17
CA ASP A 131 -18.01 34.17 -8.74
C ASP A 131 -16.88 35.04 -9.30
N GLU A 132 -15.75 35.14 -8.57
CA GLU A 132 -14.53 35.78 -9.08
C GLU A 132 -14.05 35.11 -10.37
N PHE A 133 -14.00 33.78 -10.38
CA PHE A 133 -13.61 33.00 -11.56
C PHE A 133 -14.58 33.18 -12.73
N TYR A 134 -15.90 33.20 -12.47
CA TYR A 134 -16.93 33.42 -13.50
C TYR A 134 -16.71 34.74 -14.22
N ASN A 135 -16.51 35.84 -13.48
CA ASN A 135 -16.27 37.16 -14.06
C ASN A 135 -14.97 37.19 -14.87
N LEU A 136 -13.89 36.62 -14.32
CA LEU A 136 -12.61 36.50 -15.03
C LEU A 136 -12.78 35.76 -16.36
N LEU A 137 -13.43 34.59 -16.34
CA LEU A 137 -13.59 33.74 -17.51
C LEU A 137 -14.44 34.42 -18.60
N PHE A 138 -15.54 35.07 -18.20
CA PHE A 138 -16.40 35.81 -19.14
C PHE A 138 -15.69 36.98 -19.79
N ASP A 139 -14.92 37.76 -19.03
CA ASP A 139 -14.11 38.87 -19.57
C ASP A 139 -13.08 38.36 -20.59
N ARG A 140 -12.46 37.22 -20.31
CA ARG A 140 -11.46 36.60 -21.21
C ARG A 140 -12.10 36.06 -22.47
N TRP A 141 -13.27 35.41 -22.39
CA TRP A 141 -14.02 35.01 -23.58
C TRP A 141 -14.46 36.21 -24.41
N GLU A 142 -15.02 37.24 -23.78
CA GLU A 142 -15.48 38.44 -24.48
C GLU A 142 -14.35 39.10 -25.28
N ALA A 143 -13.15 39.19 -24.70
CA ALA A 143 -11.98 39.77 -25.34
C ALA A 143 -11.54 39.03 -26.62
N GLN A 144 -11.81 37.73 -26.71
CA GLN A 144 -11.39 36.87 -27.84
C GLN A 144 -12.46 36.73 -28.93
N LEU A 145 -13.67 37.28 -28.73
CA LEU A 145 -14.74 37.24 -29.72
C LEU A 145 -14.46 38.18 -30.91
N PRO A 146 -14.79 37.75 -32.16
CA PRO A 146 -14.29 38.40 -33.37
C PRO A 146 -14.90 39.78 -33.65
N ASN A 147 -16.12 40.07 -33.19
CA ASN A 147 -16.80 41.32 -33.49
C ASN A 147 -17.71 41.82 -32.37
N ALA A 148 -18.09 43.10 -32.43
CA ALA A 148 -18.94 43.74 -31.43
C ALA A 148 -20.37 43.19 -31.37
N ALA A 149 -20.87 42.55 -32.43
CA ALA A 149 -22.18 41.87 -32.39
C ALA A 149 -22.10 40.58 -31.57
N ALA A 150 -21.02 39.81 -31.72
CA ALA A 150 -20.75 38.63 -30.93
C ALA A 150 -20.60 38.98 -29.45
N ARG A 151 -19.77 39.98 -29.12
CA ARG A 151 -19.63 40.44 -27.72
C ARG A 151 -20.95 40.86 -27.08
N ARG A 152 -21.80 41.59 -27.82
CA ARG A 152 -23.15 41.94 -27.34
C ARG A 152 -24.04 40.73 -27.15
N LYS A 153 -23.96 39.74 -28.04
CA LYS A 153 -24.75 38.51 -27.93
C LYS A 153 -24.31 37.66 -26.73
N LEU A 154 -23.00 37.52 -26.47
CA LEU A 154 -22.49 36.86 -25.27
C LEU A 154 -23.04 37.54 -24.01
N ARG A 155 -22.92 38.87 -23.92
CA ARG A 155 -23.47 39.64 -22.79
C ARG A 155 -24.96 39.47 -22.64
N SER A 156 -25.75 39.38 -23.71
CA SER A 156 -27.21 39.20 -23.60
C SER A 156 -27.65 37.82 -23.11
N ILE A 157 -26.76 36.82 -23.05
CA ILE A 157 -27.15 35.46 -22.60
C ILE A 157 -27.38 35.45 -21.08
N TYR A 158 -26.50 36.10 -20.32
CA TYR A 158 -26.52 36.14 -18.84
C TYR A 158 -26.56 37.54 -18.25
N GLY A 159 -26.23 38.57 -19.03
CA GLY A 159 -26.12 39.94 -18.56
C GLY A 159 -27.39 40.76 -18.78
N GLY A 160 -27.72 41.58 -17.80
CA GLY A 160 -28.84 42.52 -17.81
C GLY A 160 -28.43 43.92 -17.34
N GLN A 161 -29.43 44.79 -17.10
CA GLN A 161 -29.22 46.16 -16.60
C GLN A 161 -29.99 46.40 -15.29
N LEU A 162 -29.34 47.10 -14.36
CA LEU A 162 -29.92 47.65 -13.14
C LEU A 162 -30.04 49.16 -13.27
N VAL A 163 -31.04 49.75 -12.64
CA VAL A 163 -31.18 51.19 -12.46
C VAL A 163 -31.11 51.54 -10.99
N GLN A 164 -30.02 52.21 -10.63
CA GLN A 164 -29.88 52.83 -9.32
C GLN A 164 -30.53 54.20 -9.34
N GLN A 165 -31.54 54.41 -8.49
CA GLN A 165 -32.22 55.70 -8.36
C GLN A 165 -31.88 56.37 -7.03
N ILE A 166 -31.27 57.55 -7.09
CA ILE A 166 -31.03 58.38 -5.91
C ILE A 166 -32.05 59.51 -5.90
N LYS A 167 -33.00 59.43 -4.98
CA LYS A 167 -34.00 60.48 -4.74
C LYS A 167 -33.59 61.33 -3.54
N SER A 168 -33.37 62.62 -3.76
CA SER A 168 -33.10 63.55 -2.65
C SER A 168 -34.30 63.66 -1.72
N LYS A 169 -34.06 63.72 -0.41
CA LYS A 169 -35.10 64.01 0.59
C LYS A 169 -35.42 65.50 0.70
N GLU A 170 -34.52 66.36 0.18
CA GLU A 170 -34.59 67.82 0.33
C GLU A 170 -35.13 68.52 -0.93
N CYS A 171 -35.10 67.85 -2.09
CA CYS A 171 -35.66 68.36 -3.34
C CYS A 171 -36.25 67.23 -4.20
N GLY A 172 -37.13 67.56 -5.15
CA GLY A 172 -37.76 66.58 -6.05
C GLY A 172 -36.86 65.99 -7.12
N HIS A 173 -35.53 66.13 -7.00
CA HIS A 173 -34.57 65.63 -7.98
C HIS A 173 -34.36 64.12 -7.82
N ILE A 174 -34.46 63.40 -8.93
CA ILE A 174 -34.20 61.96 -9.06
C ILE A 174 -33.03 61.83 -10.02
N SER A 175 -31.95 61.19 -9.58
CA SER A 175 -30.82 60.81 -10.41
C SER A 175 -30.92 59.32 -10.68
N GLU A 176 -30.84 58.94 -11.95
CA GLU A 176 -30.90 57.54 -12.40
C GLU A 176 -29.56 57.17 -13.03
N ARG A 177 -29.04 55.98 -12.69
CA ARG A 177 -27.82 55.43 -13.27
C ARG A 177 -28.07 53.99 -13.68
N LEU A 178 -27.77 53.69 -14.94
CA LEU A 178 -27.78 52.32 -15.47
C LEU A 178 -26.45 51.63 -15.16
N GLU A 179 -26.51 50.44 -14.56
CA GLU A 179 -25.36 49.60 -14.24
C GLU A 179 -25.57 48.19 -14.81
N PRO A 180 -24.63 47.66 -15.63
CA PRO A 180 -24.75 46.29 -16.14
C PRO A 180 -24.46 45.27 -15.03
N PHE A 181 -25.15 44.13 -15.06
CA PHE A 181 -24.89 43.01 -14.16
C PHE A 181 -24.74 41.70 -14.95
N SER A 182 -23.89 40.80 -14.46
CA SER A 182 -23.73 39.42 -14.96
C SER A 182 -24.28 38.36 -14.01
N ALA A 183 -24.44 38.73 -12.74
CA ALA A 183 -25.09 37.95 -11.68
C ALA A 183 -25.72 38.92 -10.67
N ILE A 184 -26.86 38.55 -10.11
CA ILE A 184 -27.56 39.34 -9.08
C ILE A 184 -27.07 38.86 -7.71
N GLN A 185 -26.48 39.76 -6.93
CA GLN A 185 -25.95 39.41 -5.62
C GLN A 185 -27.03 39.51 -4.54
N CYS A 186 -27.38 38.37 -3.95
CA CYS A 186 -28.44 38.24 -2.96
C CYS A 186 -27.86 38.19 -1.53
N ASP A 187 -28.31 39.11 -0.68
CA ASP A 187 -27.95 39.11 0.74
C ASP A 187 -28.71 37.99 1.48
N ILE A 188 -27.99 37.17 2.25
CA ILE A 188 -28.54 36.00 2.95
C ILE A 188 -28.82 36.30 4.42
N LYS A 189 -27.96 37.11 5.06
CA LYS A 189 -28.02 37.36 6.50
C LYS A 189 -29.36 37.98 6.90
N GLY A 190 -30.10 37.28 7.76
CA GLY A 190 -31.42 37.72 8.23
C GLY A 190 -32.55 37.58 7.20
N LYS A 191 -32.35 36.79 6.13
CA LYS A 191 -33.36 36.48 5.09
C LYS A 191 -33.56 34.97 5.03
N SER A 192 -34.82 34.52 5.03
CA SER A 192 -35.16 33.10 4.98
C SER A 192 -35.33 32.55 3.56
N THR A 193 -35.66 33.42 2.59
CA THR A 193 -35.88 32.99 1.20
C THR A 193 -35.28 33.94 0.15
N LEU A 194 -35.13 33.43 -1.07
CA LEU A 194 -34.67 34.21 -2.23
C LEU A 194 -35.55 35.43 -2.50
N GLU A 195 -36.87 35.30 -2.39
CA GLU A 195 -37.81 36.40 -2.57
C GLU A 195 -37.67 37.46 -1.49
N ASP A 196 -37.37 37.07 -0.23
CA ASP A 196 -37.08 38.03 0.85
C ASP A 196 -35.81 38.85 0.55
N SER A 197 -34.81 38.21 -0.05
CA SER A 197 -33.57 38.85 -0.48
C SER A 197 -33.81 39.79 -1.66
N LEU A 198 -34.54 39.36 -2.69
CA LEU A 198 -34.88 40.18 -3.85
C LEU A 198 -35.76 41.39 -3.49
N ARG A 199 -36.74 41.22 -2.58
CA ARG A 199 -37.53 42.34 -2.05
C ARG A 199 -36.68 43.37 -1.32
N ALA A 200 -35.64 42.93 -0.60
CA ALA A 200 -34.70 43.83 0.06
C ALA A 200 -33.78 44.53 -0.95
N TYR A 201 -33.33 43.79 -1.97
CA TYR A 201 -32.52 44.30 -3.07
C TYR A 201 -33.22 45.44 -3.79
N VAL A 202 -34.51 45.27 -4.14
CA VAL A 202 -35.28 46.33 -4.82
C VAL A 202 -35.70 47.51 -3.93
N GLY A 203 -35.52 47.38 -2.61
CA GLY A 203 -35.80 48.46 -1.65
C GLY A 203 -34.76 49.60 -1.72
N GLY A 204 -33.58 49.34 -2.30
CA GLY A 204 -32.51 50.33 -2.50
C GLY A 204 -32.19 50.64 -3.97
N GLU A 205 -32.44 49.71 -4.89
CA GLU A 205 -32.14 49.80 -6.33
C GLU A 205 -33.31 49.20 -7.14
N THR A 206 -33.45 49.43 -8.44
CA THR A 206 -34.57 48.84 -9.23
C THR A 206 -34.04 48.19 -10.51
N MET A 207 -34.62 47.07 -10.95
CA MET A 207 -34.17 46.40 -12.20
C MET A 207 -34.93 46.98 -13.40
N ASP A 208 -34.22 47.50 -14.40
CA ASP A 208 -34.81 48.10 -15.62
C ASP A 208 -34.47 47.28 -16.87
N GLY A 209 -35.38 47.32 -17.86
CA GLY A 209 -35.14 46.95 -19.27
C GLY A 209 -34.37 45.65 -19.56
N ASP A 210 -35.10 44.62 -20.01
CA ASP A 210 -34.59 43.32 -20.51
C ASP A 210 -33.78 42.49 -19.48
N VAL A 211 -34.50 41.83 -18.57
CA VAL A 211 -33.94 40.70 -17.81
C VAL A 211 -33.52 39.59 -18.79
N PRO A 212 -32.29 39.07 -18.74
CA PRO A 212 -31.85 38.03 -19.67
C PRO A 212 -32.65 36.73 -19.49
N ASP A 213 -32.69 35.90 -20.54
CA ASP A 213 -33.38 34.61 -20.49
C ASP A 213 -32.71 33.61 -19.53
N ASN A 214 -31.43 33.82 -19.20
CA ASN A 214 -30.74 33.06 -18.16
C ASN A 214 -30.24 34.04 -17.09
N VAL A 215 -30.66 33.82 -15.85
CA VAL A 215 -30.33 34.68 -14.71
C VAL A 215 -29.52 33.86 -13.71
N ILE A 216 -28.44 34.47 -13.21
CA ILE A 216 -27.58 33.88 -12.18
C ILE A 216 -27.77 34.69 -10.89
N PHE A 217 -28.07 34.01 -9.79
CA PHE A 217 -28.06 34.59 -8.45
C PHE A 217 -26.84 34.12 -7.69
N HIS A 218 -26.05 35.07 -7.19
CA HIS A 218 -24.92 34.82 -6.30
C HIS A 218 -25.38 35.02 -4.85
N LEU A 219 -25.33 33.96 -4.05
CA LEU A 219 -25.75 34.00 -2.66
C LEU A 219 -24.57 34.44 -1.80
N LYS A 220 -24.63 35.65 -1.21
CA LYS A 220 -23.54 36.21 -0.40
C LYS A 220 -23.40 35.49 0.95
N ARG A 221 -22.83 34.27 0.91
CA ARG A 221 -22.61 33.41 2.06
C ARG A 221 -21.25 33.61 2.74
N PHE A 222 -20.48 34.62 2.35
CA PHE A 222 -19.23 34.95 3.01
C PHE A 222 -19.29 36.36 3.58
N GLU A 223 -18.93 36.50 4.85
CA GLU A 223 -18.76 37.80 5.50
C GLU A 223 -17.36 37.93 6.09
N PHE A 224 -16.86 39.16 6.13
CA PHE A 224 -15.64 39.48 6.85
C PHE A 224 -16.00 40.02 8.23
N ASN A 225 -15.71 39.26 9.28
CA ASN A 225 -15.95 39.70 10.63
C ASN A 225 -14.86 40.69 11.05
N LEU A 226 -15.23 41.98 11.09
CA LEU A 226 -14.32 43.08 11.45
C LEU A 226 -13.75 42.98 12.87
N GLN A 227 -14.37 42.20 13.77
CA GLN A 227 -13.89 42.02 15.15
C GLN A 227 -12.83 40.93 15.23
N THR A 228 -13.02 39.80 14.53
CA THR A 228 -12.07 38.68 14.53
C THR A 228 -11.02 38.80 13.43
N LEU A 229 -11.20 39.73 12.48
CA LEU A 229 -10.39 39.88 11.27
C LEU A 229 -10.30 38.60 10.43
N GLN A 230 -11.33 37.76 10.52
CA GLN A 230 -11.43 36.48 9.80
C GLN A 230 -12.67 36.50 8.89
N ARG A 231 -12.57 35.80 7.75
CA ARG A 231 -13.72 35.49 6.92
C ARG A 231 -14.51 34.36 7.56
N SER A 232 -15.83 34.48 7.56
CA SER A 232 -16.75 33.46 8.05
C SER A 232 -17.81 33.16 7.00
N LYS A 233 -18.17 31.87 6.90
CA LYS A 233 -19.26 31.42 6.05
C LYS A 233 -20.59 31.54 6.80
N ILE A 234 -21.64 31.88 6.07
CA ILE A 234 -23.02 31.97 6.53
C ILE A 234 -23.74 30.69 6.11
N ASP A 235 -23.90 29.78 7.05
CA ASP A 235 -24.56 28.48 6.84
C ASP A 235 -26.05 28.50 7.21
N ASP A 236 -26.63 29.70 7.42
CA ASP A 236 -28.05 29.90 7.68
C ASP A 236 -28.93 29.20 6.62
N TYR A 237 -30.08 28.70 7.08
CA TYR A 237 -31.13 28.15 6.21
C TYR A 237 -31.65 29.23 5.27
N PHE A 238 -31.57 28.97 3.97
CA PHE A 238 -32.05 29.86 2.92
C PHE A 238 -32.73 29.06 1.82
N ALA A 239 -34.05 29.22 1.70
CA ALA A 239 -34.85 28.52 0.71
C ALA A 239 -34.95 29.30 -0.61
N PHE A 240 -34.94 28.59 -1.73
CA PHE A 240 -35.19 29.16 -3.06
C PHE A 240 -36.20 28.29 -3.80
N PRO A 241 -37.14 28.90 -4.57
CA PRO A 241 -38.22 28.16 -5.20
C PRO A 241 -37.77 27.50 -6.51
N ASP A 242 -38.41 26.39 -6.89
CA ASP A 242 -38.21 25.78 -8.22
C ASP A 242 -38.68 26.72 -9.36
N LYS A 243 -39.70 27.56 -9.10
CA LYS A 243 -40.20 28.58 -10.03
C LYS A 243 -40.24 29.95 -9.37
N LEU A 244 -39.70 30.95 -10.04
CA LEU A 244 -39.54 32.31 -9.54
C LEU A 244 -40.21 33.29 -10.50
N ASP A 245 -41.09 34.17 -10.00
CA ASP A 245 -41.63 35.28 -10.78
C ASP A 245 -40.75 36.51 -10.59
N LEU A 246 -40.13 37.00 -11.67
CA LEU A 246 -39.28 38.19 -11.63
C LEU A 246 -40.02 39.49 -11.96
N GLN A 247 -41.28 39.42 -12.43
CA GLN A 247 -42.09 40.59 -12.73
C GLN A 247 -42.13 41.61 -11.58
N PRO A 248 -42.33 41.22 -10.29
CA PRO A 248 -42.49 42.17 -9.19
C PRO A 248 -41.27 43.07 -8.93
N TYR A 249 -40.11 42.70 -9.46
CA TYR A 249 -38.83 43.38 -9.22
C TYR A 249 -38.43 44.33 -10.36
N THR A 250 -39.24 44.40 -11.43
CA THR A 250 -38.99 45.24 -12.60
C THR A 250 -39.53 46.67 -12.44
N ILE A 251 -38.93 47.63 -13.14
CA ILE A 251 -39.43 49.02 -13.17
C ILE A 251 -40.88 49.11 -13.66
N GLU A 252 -41.26 48.34 -14.69
CA GLU A 252 -42.61 48.39 -15.25
C GLU A 252 -43.68 48.08 -14.18
N HIS A 253 -43.40 47.13 -13.29
CA HIS A 253 -44.29 46.76 -12.19
C HIS A 253 -44.25 47.79 -11.06
N LEU A 254 -43.06 48.19 -10.62
CA LEU A 254 -42.87 49.12 -9.50
C LEU A 254 -43.37 50.55 -9.81
N SER A 255 -43.37 50.94 -11.09
CA SER A 255 -43.93 52.21 -11.58
C SER A 255 -45.46 52.20 -11.76
N GLY A 256 -46.11 51.04 -11.65
CA GLY A 256 -47.54 50.87 -11.91
C GLY A 256 -47.93 50.87 -13.40
N SER A 257 -46.96 50.64 -14.29
CA SER A 257 -47.13 50.72 -15.75
C SER A 257 -47.51 49.38 -16.40
N THR A 258 -47.40 48.26 -15.68
CA THR A 258 -47.75 46.92 -16.19
C THR A 258 -49.27 46.66 -16.26
N PRO A 259 -49.75 45.92 -17.28
CA PRO A 259 -51.07 45.30 -17.24
C PRO A 259 -51.19 44.34 -16.04
N GLU A 260 -52.27 44.42 -15.28
CA GLU A 260 -52.57 43.46 -14.20
C GLU A 260 -52.53 42.02 -14.75
N GLY A 261 -51.61 41.18 -14.25
CA GLY A 261 -51.56 39.74 -14.54
C GLY A 261 -50.44 39.21 -15.47
N LYS A 262 -49.51 40.06 -15.97
CA LYS A 262 -48.39 39.60 -16.84
C LYS A 262 -47.22 38.99 -16.05
N GLN A 263 -47.30 37.72 -15.66
CA GLN A 263 -46.19 37.03 -14.95
C GLN A 263 -44.95 36.86 -15.81
N ASP A 264 -43.77 37.01 -15.21
CA ASP A 264 -42.48 36.74 -15.86
C ASP A 264 -41.77 35.59 -15.13
N MET A 265 -42.14 34.37 -15.52
CA MET A 265 -41.79 33.16 -14.79
C MET A 265 -40.43 32.61 -15.22
N PHE A 266 -39.63 32.25 -14.23
CA PHE A 266 -38.34 31.59 -14.38
C PHE A 266 -38.36 30.25 -13.65
N GLU A 267 -37.60 29.27 -14.14
CA GLU A 267 -37.43 27.97 -13.53
C GLU A 267 -35.98 27.69 -13.17
N LEU A 268 -35.76 26.98 -12.08
CA LEU A 268 -34.45 26.59 -11.61
C LEU A 268 -33.87 25.50 -12.53
N VAL A 269 -32.70 25.80 -13.10
CA VAL A 269 -32.00 24.91 -14.04
C VAL A 269 -30.64 24.44 -13.51
N GLY A 270 -30.13 25.04 -12.45
CA GLY A 270 -28.88 24.61 -11.82
C GLY A 270 -28.64 25.22 -10.45
N VAL A 271 -27.95 24.46 -9.59
CA VAL A 271 -27.49 24.87 -8.26
C VAL A 271 -26.02 24.50 -8.14
N LEU A 272 -25.17 25.49 -7.86
CA LEU A 272 -23.76 25.29 -7.55
C LEU A 272 -23.59 25.36 -6.04
N VAL A 273 -23.04 24.30 -5.45
CA VAL A 273 -22.92 24.11 -4.00
C VAL A 273 -21.47 24.28 -3.57
N HIS A 274 -21.28 24.91 -2.41
CA HIS A 274 -20.00 25.03 -1.73
C HIS A 274 -20.03 24.29 -0.39
N ALA A 275 -19.15 23.32 -0.22
CA ALA A 275 -18.92 22.57 1.00
C ALA A 275 -17.61 22.99 1.67
N GLY A 276 -17.62 23.25 2.98
CA GLY A 276 -16.45 23.67 3.74
C GLY A 276 -16.58 25.06 4.35
N THR A 277 -15.44 25.66 4.65
CA THR A 277 -15.31 26.95 5.36
C THR A 277 -15.08 28.11 4.39
N ALA A 278 -14.95 29.34 4.88
CA ALA A 278 -14.64 30.50 4.04
C ALA A 278 -13.20 30.50 3.47
N GLU A 279 -12.29 29.71 4.03
CA GLU A 279 -10.87 29.67 3.63
C GLU A 279 -10.51 28.39 2.87
N SER A 280 -11.28 27.31 3.07
CA SER A 280 -11.08 26.04 2.38
C SER A 280 -12.39 25.32 2.14
N GLY A 281 -12.63 24.90 0.90
CA GLY A 281 -13.82 24.14 0.56
C GLY A 281 -13.72 23.35 -0.73
N HIS A 282 -14.86 22.83 -1.14
CA HIS A 282 -15.07 22.04 -2.35
C HIS A 282 -16.36 22.47 -3.05
N TYR A 283 -16.31 22.57 -4.38
CA TYR A 283 -17.45 22.99 -5.20
C TYR A 283 -17.94 21.84 -6.09
N TYR A 284 -19.26 21.71 -6.20
CA TYR A 284 -19.92 20.77 -7.11
C TYR A 284 -21.26 21.35 -7.58
N SER A 285 -21.91 20.70 -8.56
CA SER A 285 -23.11 21.25 -9.19
C SER A 285 -24.22 20.24 -9.40
N TYR A 286 -25.44 20.65 -9.11
CA TYR A 286 -26.66 19.99 -9.55
C TYR A 286 -27.22 20.74 -10.76
N VAL A 287 -27.51 20.01 -11.83
CA VAL A 287 -27.96 20.60 -13.10
C VAL A 287 -29.18 19.87 -13.62
N ARG A 288 -30.19 20.62 -14.05
CA ARG A 288 -31.38 20.09 -14.68
C ARG A 288 -31.14 19.91 -16.18
N GLU A 289 -31.41 18.72 -16.70
CA GLU A 289 -31.27 18.43 -18.13
C GLU A 289 -32.28 19.25 -18.95
N ARG A 290 -31.78 19.94 -19.98
CA ARG A 290 -32.56 20.83 -20.85
C ARG A 290 -32.82 20.14 -22.18
N ALA A 291 -33.78 19.22 -22.22
CA ALA A 291 -34.14 18.52 -23.45
C ALA A 291 -34.91 19.43 -24.43
N PRO A 292 -34.64 19.37 -25.74
CA PRO A 292 -35.40 20.12 -26.75
C PRO A 292 -36.79 19.52 -27.02
N ASN A 293 -37.02 18.26 -26.65
CA ASN A 293 -38.28 17.56 -26.86
C ASN A 293 -39.03 17.40 -25.53
N GLN A 294 -40.34 17.58 -25.60
CA GLN A 294 -41.34 17.58 -24.53
C GLN A 294 -41.52 16.22 -23.80
N ASP A 295 -40.45 15.55 -23.41
CA ASP A 295 -40.56 14.43 -22.46
C ASP A 295 -40.66 15.00 -21.05
N THR A 296 -41.76 14.68 -20.38
CA THR A 296 -42.22 15.30 -19.12
C THR A 296 -41.43 14.88 -17.87
N THR A 297 -40.34 14.12 -18.00
CA THR A 297 -39.54 13.66 -16.87
C THR A 297 -38.35 14.59 -16.64
N THR A 298 -38.40 15.38 -15.56
CA THR A 298 -37.30 16.23 -15.12
C THR A 298 -36.15 15.38 -14.59
N LYS A 299 -35.05 15.31 -15.35
CA LYS A 299 -33.83 14.63 -14.94
C LYS A 299 -32.83 15.65 -14.37
N TRP A 300 -32.37 15.40 -13.14
CA TRP A 300 -31.29 16.16 -12.53
C TRP A 300 -30.03 15.33 -12.47
N VAL A 301 -28.90 15.97 -12.70
CA VAL A 301 -27.57 15.36 -12.75
C VAL A 301 -26.67 16.09 -11.77
N GLU A 302 -25.95 15.31 -10.96
CA GLU A 302 -24.87 15.78 -10.11
C GLU A 302 -23.56 15.71 -10.87
N PHE A 303 -22.82 16.82 -10.89
CA PHE A 303 -21.46 16.93 -11.38
C PHE A 303 -20.55 17.27 -10.21
N ASN A 304 -19.74 16.30 -9.80
CA ASN A 304 -18.74 16.44 -8.76
C ASN A 304 -17.39 15.97 -9.35
N ASP A 305 -16.70 16.90 -10.04
CA ASP A 305 -15.48 16.61 -10.78
C ASP A 305 -15.63 15.44 -11.78
N ASP A 306 -14.90 14.35 -11.58
CA ASP A 306 -14.93 13.14 -12.42
C ASP A 306 -16.16 12.26 -12.14
N GLN A 307 -16.87 12.52 -11.04
CA GLN A 307 -18.08 11.81 -10.64
C GLN A 307 -19.31 12.49 -11.21
N VAL A 308 -20.09 11.74 -11.98
CA VAL A 308 -21.36 12.21 -12.52
C VAL A 308 -22.45 11.21 -12.18
N GLY A 309 -23.54 11.70 -11.60
CA GLY A 309 -24.62 10.86 -11.07
C GLY A 309 -26.01 11.41 -11.37
N LEU A 310 -27.03 10.56 -11.26
CA LEU A 310 -28.42 11.03 -11.23
C LEU A 310 -28.71 11.59 -9.84
N TRP A 311 -29.32 12.77 -9.78
CA TRP A 311 -29.70 13.40 -8.53
C TRP A 311 -31.22 13.50 -8.41
N ASN A 312 -31.74 13.29 -7.20
CA ASN A 312 -33.17 13.40 -6.96
C ASN A 312 -33.52 14.82 -6.45
N PRO A 313 -34.38 15.58 -7.17
CA PRO A 313 -34.80 16.91 -6.74
C PRO A 313 -35.54 16.94 -5.40
N SER A 314 -36.08 15.80 -4.91
CA SER A 314 -36.65 15.73 -3.56
C SER A 314 -35.63 16.00 -2.45
N SER A 315 -34.33 15.83 -2.74
CA SER A 315 -33.23 16.09 -1.80
C SER A 315 -32.75 17.55 -1.81
N MET A 316 -33.41 18.45 -2.54
CA MET A 316 -32.98 19.85 -2.71
C MET A 316 -32.81 20.59 -1.39
N GLU A 317 -33.82 20.59 -0.54
CA GLU A 317 -33.75 21.25 0.77
C GLU A 317 -32.65 20.64 1.64
N ALA A 318 -32.56 19.31 1.66
CA ALA A 318 -31.56 18.59 2.45
C ALA A 318 -30.13 18.94 2.01
N SER A 319 -29.89 19.05 0.71
CA SER A 319 -28.54 19.14 0.12
C SER A 319 -28.07 20.57 -0.17
N THR A 320 -28.97 21.57 -0.20
CA THR A 320 -28.63 22.89 -0.76
C THR A 320 -29.04 24.10 0.09
N PHE A 321 -30.01 23.99 1.01
CA PHE A 321 -30.53 25.17 1.72
C PHE A 321 -29.66 25.61 2.92
N GLY A 322 -28.77 24.75 3.41
CA GLY A 322 -28.01 24.98 4.66
C GLY A 322 -28.85 24.70 5.91
N GLY A 323 -28.55 25.41 6.99
CA GLY A 323 -29.19 25.31 8.30
C GLY A 323 -28.72 24.14 9.16
N PRO A 324 -29.34 23.93 10.33
CA PRO A 324 -28.93 22.89 11.28
C PRO A 324 -29.16 21.48 10.74
N GLU A 325 -28.17 20.62 10.91
CA GLU A 325 -28.22 19.20 10.58
C GLU A 325 -29.05 18.44 11.63
N ARG A 326 -30.25 17.98 11.26
CA ARG A 326 -31.09 17.14 12.13
C ARG A 326 -30.63 15.67 12.01
N ARG A 327 -29.76 15.21 12.91
CA ARG A 327 -29.50 13.77 13.09
C ARG A 327 -30.72 13.07 13.72
N SER A 328 -30.81 11.75 13.51
CA SER A 328 -31.99 10.93 13.82
C SER A 328 -32.51 11.07 15.26
N VAL A 329 -33.81 10.82 15.42
CA VAL A 329 -34.67 11.05 16.61
C VAL A 329 -34.28 10.23 17.86
N TYR A 330 -33.14 9.55 17.89
CA TYR A 330 -32.76 8.62 18.98
C TYR A 330 -31.80 9.19 20.03
N GLU A 331 -31.34 10.44 19.92
CA GLU A 331 -30.45 11.05 20.91
C GLU A 331 -30.97 12.42 21.38
N GLU A 332 -31.65 12.42 22.54
CA GLU A 332 -32.28 13.60 23.18
C GLU A 332 -31.27 14.68 23.67
N ASN A 333 -29.96 14.48 23.45
CA ASN A 333 -28.88 15.37 23.90
C ASN A 333 -27.87 15.79 22.81
N SER A 334 -28.19 15.66 21.51
CA SER A 334 -27.24 16.03 20.44
C SER A 334 -27.09 17.55 20.28
N ILE A 335 -25.84 18.03 20.25
CA ILE A 335 -25.48 19.41 19.89
C ILE A 335 -25.81 19.58 18.39
N SER A 336 -26.66 20.54 18.04
CA SER A 336 -27.00 20.84 16.64
C SER A 336 -25.84 21.59 15.97
N PHE A 337 -25.25 20.99 14.94
CA PHE A 337 -24.28 21.65 14.06
C PHE A 337 -24.98 22.12 12.79
N ASP A 338 -24.56 23.27 12.26
CA ASP A 338 -25.00 23.71 10.94
C ASP A 338 -24.33 22.89 9.84
N LYS A 339 -25.05 22.66 8.74
CA LYS A 339 -24.52 21.96 7.57
C LYS A 339 -23.34 22.74 7.01
N SER A 340 -22.24 22.05 6.78
CA SER A 340 -21.03 22.62 6.17
C SER A 340 -21.16 22.87 4.66
N TYR A 341 -22.30 22.52 4.04
CA TYR A 341 -22.58 22.63 2.62
C TYR A 341 -23.88 23.38 2.34
N SER A 342 -23.86 24.28 1.37
CA SER A 342 -25.00 25.10 0.99
C SER A 342 -24.85 25.66 -0.42
N ALA A 343 -25.98 25.99 -1.07
CA ALA A 343 -25.99 26.62 -2.38
C ALA A 343 -25.25 27.95 -2.34
N TYR A 344 -24.43 28.19 -3.36
CA TYR A 344 -23.62 29.39 -3.52
C TYR A 344 -24.02 30.19 -4.77
N MET A 345 -24.31 29.53 -5.88
CA MET A 345 -24.88 30.16 -7.08
C MET A 345 -26.12 29.41 -7.56
N LEU A 346 -27.15 30.14 -7.98
CA LEU A 346 -28.39 29.60 -8.54
C LEU A 346 -28.53 30.03 -10.00
N PHE A 347 -28.91 29.10 -10.86
CA PHE A 347 -29.13 29.34 -12.29
C PHE A 347 -30.62 29.18 -12.60
N TYR A 348 -31.25 30.24 -13.08
CA TYR A 348 -32.65 30.27 -13.51
C TYR A 348 -32.76 30.55 -15.00
N GLN A 349 -33.78 29.99 -15.65
CA GLN A 349 -34.08 30.22 -17.06
C GLN A 349 -35.54 30.67 -17.24
N ARG A 350 -35.79 31.64 -18.12
CA ARG A 350 -37.13 32.17 -18.43
C ARG A 350 -38.00 31.10 -19.07
N ILE A 351 -39.19 30.87 -18.51
CA ILE A 351 -40.21 30.00 -19.09
C ILE A 351 -40.92 30.79 -20.20
N SER A 352 -40.58 30.50 -21.45
CA SER A 352 -41.28 31.10 -22.60
C SER A 352 -42.60 30.36 -22.82
N TYR A 353 -43.75 31.03 -22.69
CA TYR A 353 -45.01 30.50 -23.21
C TYR A 353 -44.92 30.50 -24.75
N PRO A 354 -45.22 29.39 -25.44
CA PRO A 354 -45.27 29.40 -26.89
C PRO A 354 -46.31 30.42 -27.35
N THR A 355 -45.85 31.51 -27.96
CA THR A 355 -46.73 32.45 -28.63
C THR A 355 -47.27 31.74 -29.87
N GLU A 356 -48.56 31.89 -30.18
CA GLU A 356 -49.24 31.27 -31.34
C GLU A 356 -48.55 31.54 -32.71
N ALA A 357 -47.55 32.42 -32.76
CA ALA A 357 -46.69 32.67 -33.92
C ALA A 357 -45.55 31.63 -34.12
N ALA A 358 -45.20 30.83 -33.11
CA ALA A 358 -44.13 29.83 -33.19
C ALA A 358 -44.60 28.46 -33.73
N GLU A 359 -45.92 28.21 -33.79
CA GLU A 359 -46.51 26.97 -34.31
C GLU A 359 -46.48 26.86 -35.85
N ALA A 360 -46.05 27.91 -36.56
CA ALA A 360 -46.05 27.95 -38.02
C ALA A 360 -44.74 27.46 -38.69
N GLN A 361 -43.72 27.04 -37.92
CA GLN A 361 -42.53 26.42 -38.49
C GLN A 361 -42.62 24.89 -38.37
N PRO A 362 -42.53 24.14 -39.49
CA PRO A 362 -42.54 22.69 -39.43
C PRO A 362 -41.31 22.22 -38.64
N VAL A 363 -41.56 21.35 -37.66
CA VAL A 363 -40.55 20.64 -36.88
C VAL A 363 -39.75 19.76 -37.84
N SER A 364 -38.68 20.31 -38.40
CA SER A 364 -37.69 19.54 -39.14
C SER A 364 -36.95 18.61 -38.17
N GLU A 365 -36.87 17.36 -38.60
CA GLU A 365 -36.24 16.19 -37.98
C GLU A 365 -34.98 16.51 -37.15
N VAL A 366 -34.94 15.92 -35.94
CA VAL A 366 -33.77 15.70 -35.06
C VAL A 366 -32.66 16.74 -35.20
N SER A 367 -32.63 17.72 -34.29
CA SER A 367 -31.55 18.73 -34.20
C SER A 367 -30.15 18.08 -34.20
N GLN A 368 -29.57 17.94 -35.39
CA GLN A 368 -28.15 17.64 -35.56
C GLN A 368 -27.39 18.84 -35.00
N TYR A 369 -26.58 18.62 -33.95
CA TYR A 369 -25.63 19.61 -33.48
C TYR A 369 -24.68 19.94 -34.65
N SER A 370 -24.77 21.15 -35.20
CA SER A 370 -23.93 21.59 -36.31
C SER A 370 -22.57 22.00 -35.75
N TYR A 371 -21.55 21.17 -35.98
CA TYR A 371 -20.16 21.53 -35.70
C TYR A 371 -19.56 22.37 -36.83
N THR A 372 -18.52 23.14 -36.53
CA THR A 372 -17.62 23.67 -37.57
C THR A 372 -16.86 22.51 -38.23
N THR A 373 -16.25 22.73 -39.41
CA THR A 373 -15.44 21.70 -40.09
C THR A 373 -14.33 21.16 -39.19
N LYS A 374 -13.74 22.01 -38.34
CA LYS A 374 -12.73 21.61 -37.35
C LYS A 374 -13.35 20.81 -36.20
N GLY A 375 -14.54 21.19 -35.74
CA GLY A 375 -15.30 20.41 -34.75
C GLY A 375 -15.63 19.01 -35.25
N GLU A 376 -16.00 18.84 -36.53
CA GLU A 376 -16.21 17.52 -37.14
C GLU A 376 -14.93 16.67 -37.19
N ALA A 377 -13.78 17.28 -37.52
CA ALA A 377 -12.49 16.58 -37.51
C ALA A 377 -12.11 16.10 -36.09
N LEU A 378 -12.30 16.97 -35.09
CA LEU A 378 -12.08 16.62 -33.68
C LEU A 378 -13.04 15.51 -33.21
N LYS A 379 -14.31 15.57 -33.62
CA LYS A 379 -15.29 14.53 -33.33
C LYS A 379 -14.87 13.17 -33.89
N GLU A 380 -14.35 13.12 -35.11
CA GLU A 380 -13.85 11.86 -35.69
C GLU A 380 -12.60 11.33 -34.95
N HIS A 381 -11.73 12.23 -34.49
CA HIS A 381 -10.62 11.87 -33.62
C HIS A 381 -11.12 11.30 -32.28
N ILE A 382 -12.06 11.97 -31.60
CA ILE A 382 -12.67 11.49 -30.36
C ILE A 382 -13.35 10.15 -30.57
N ARG A 383 -14.03 9.96 -31.72
CA ARG A 383 -14.64 8.67 -32.08
C ARG A 383 -13.60 7.56 -32.15
N SER A 384 -12.43 7.82 -32.73
CA SER A 384 -11.32 6.85 -32.80
C SER A 384 -10.80 6.49 -31.41
N THR A 385 -10.63 7.48 -30.53
CA THR A 385 -10.24 7.30 -29.12
C THR A 385 -11.30 6.51 -28.34
N ASN A 386 -12.58 6.83 -28.54
CA ASN A 386 -13.71 6.11 -27.96
C ASN A 386 -13.73 4.63 -28.37
N VAL A 387 -13.38 4.31 -29.61
CA VAL A 387 -13.28 2.90 -30.06
C VAL A 387 -12.19 2.16 -29.26
N LEU A 388 -11.04 2.78 -29.02
CA LEU A 388 -9.99 2.19 -28.19
C LEU A 388 -10.45 2.03 -26.74
N LEU A 389 -11.16 3.02 -26.21
CA LEU A 389 -11.74 2.97 -24.87
C LEU A 389 -12.74 1.82 -24.72
N LEU A 390 -13.64 1.64 -25.69
CA LEU A 390 -14.59 0.53 -25.71
C LEU A 390 -13.90 -0.82 -25.83
N ARG A 391 -12.90 -0.93 -26.71
CA ARG A 391 -12.10 -2.16 -26.83
C ARG A 391 -11.48 -2.51 -25.49
N ARG A 392 -10.80 -1.55 -24.85
CA ARG A 392 -10.25 -1.69 -23.50
C ARG A 392 -11.33 -2.14 -22.53
N HIS A 393 -12.47 -1.43 -22.47
CA HIS A 393 -13.58 -1.77 -21.58
C HIS A 393 -14.08 -3.21 -21.78
N CYS A 394 -14.21 -3.69 -23.03
CA CYS A 394 -14.60 -5.06 -23.32
C CYS A 394 -13.54 -6.11 -22.94
N LEU A 395 -12.24 -5.79 -23.02
CA LEU A 395 -11.16 -6.71 -22.63
C LEU A 395 -11.18 -7.01 -21.13
N PHE A 396 -11.64 -6.07 -20.31
CA PHE A 396 -11.76 -6.23 -18.85
C PHE A 396 -13.08 -6.89 -18.42
N ASP A 397 -13.97 -7.23 -19.35
CA ASP A 397 -15.20 -7.95 -19.03
C ASP A 397 -14.89 -9.33 -18.41
N PRO A 398 -15.50 -9.71 -17.28
CA PRO A 398 -15.24 -10.99 -16.64
C PRO A 398 -15.52 -12.22 -17.52
N ASN A 399 -16.44 -12.11 -18.48
CA ASN A 399 -16.73 -13.18 -19.43
C ASN A 399 -15.66 -13.27 -20.54
N HIS A 400 -15.01 -12.15 -20.88
CA HIS A 400 -13.87 -12.17 -21.80
C HIS A 400 -12.72 -12.98 -21.22
N ALA A 401 -12.40 -12.79 -19.94
CA ALA A 401 -11.38 -13.58 -19.25
C ALA A 401 -11.67 -15.09 -19.31
N LYS A 402 -12.92 -15.50 -19.03
CA LYS A 402 -13.37 -16.90 -19.13
C LYS A 402 -13.29 -17.44 -20.56
N PHE A 403 -13.60 -16.62 -21.56
CA PHE A 403 -13.52 -17.00 -22.97
C PHE A 403 -12.06 -17.22 -23.42
N VAL A 404 -11.15 -16.30 -23.08
CA VAL A 404 -9.72 -16.43 -23.37
C VAL A 404 -9.17 -17.68 -22.67
N GLN A 405 -9.57 -17.91 -21.41
CA GLN A 405 -9.18 -19.10 -20.65
C GLN A 405 -9.58 -20.40 -21.37
N ALA A 406 -10.83 -20.48 -21.84
CA ALA A 406 -11.33 -21.62 -22.59
C ALA A 406 -10.57 -21.83 -23.91
N CYS A 407 -10.29 -20.74 -24.64
CA CYS A 407 -9.52 -20.79 -25.89
C CYS A 407 -8.09 -21.30 -25.69
N VAL A 408 -7.40 -20.80 -24.65
CA VAL A 408 -6.04 -21.24 -24.29
C VAL A 408 -6.04 -22.72 -23.88
N CYS A 409 -7.00 -23.14 -23.05
CA CYS A 409 -7.19 -24.55 -22.67
C CYS A 409 -7.37 -25.47 -23.89
N GLU A 410 -8.27 -25.11 -24.80
CA GLU A 410 -8.63 -25.95 -25.94
C GLU A 410 -7.55 -25.92 -27.03
N GLY A 411 -6.91 -24.76 -27.26
CA GLY A 411 -5.83 -24.60 -28.23
C GLY A 411 -4.67 -25.57 -27.98
N LEU A 412 -4.44 -25.89 -26.71
CA LEU A 412 -3.42 -26.84 -26.28
C LEU A 412 -3.92 -28.30 -26.28
N ARG A 413 -5.23 -28.56 -26.19
CA ARG A 413 -5.81 -29.91 -26.38
C ARG A 413 -5.68 -30.37 -27.83
N VAL A 414 -5.92 -29.50 -28.80
CA VAL A 414 -5.82 -29.83 -30.24
C VAL A 414 -4.40 -30.31 -30.62
N GLY A 415 -3.36 -29.79 -29.96
CA GLY A 415 -1.99 -30.28 -30.11
C GLY A 415 -1.75 -31.74 -29.70
N ARG A 416 -2.69 -32.43 -29.01
CA ARG A 416 -2.58 -33.87 -28.67
C ARG A 416 -2.73 -34.79 -29.88
N HIS A 417 -3.52 -34.38 -30.87
CA HIS A 417 -3.87 -35.28 -31.98
C HIS A 417 -2.87 -35.26 -33.15
N SER A 418 -1.96 -34.28 -33.17
CA SER A 418 -0.92 -34.17 -34.23
C SER A 418 0.37 -34.95 -33.94
N GLN A 419 0.54 -35.51 -32.74
CA GLN A 419 1.75 -36.24 -32.32
C GLN A 419 1.64 -37.78 -32.45
N ALA A 420 0.67 -38.30 -33.22
CA ALA A 420 0.49 -39.74 -33.41
C ALA A 420 1.32 -40.35 -34.55
N GLY A 421 2.33 -39.65 -35.08
CA GLY A 421 3.24 -40.24 -36.06
C GLY A 421 4.39 -39.32 -36.39
N LEU A 422 5.56 -39.63 -35.84
CA LEU A 422 6.89 -39.41 -36.41
C LEU A 422 7.91 -39.92 -35.38
N GLU A 423 8.17 -41.22 -35.42
CA GLU A 423 9.49 -41.73 -35.06
C GLU A 423 10.48 -41.11 -36.05
N LEU A 424 11.42 -40.29 -35.56
CA LEU A 424 12.56 -39.84 -36.35
C LEU A 424 13.83 -40.28 -35.61
N ASP A 425 14.47 -41.28 -36.21
CA ASP A 425 15.87 -41.62 -36.04
C ASP A 425 16.77 -40.38 -36.14
N GLY A 426 17.88 -40.44 -35.42
CA GLY A 426 18.72 -39.29 -35.09
C GLY A 426 19.12 -38.39 -36.26
N GLN A 427 18.77 -37.12 -36.16
CA GLN A 427 19.49 -36.00 -36.74
C GLN A 427 19.55 -34.85 -35.72
N SER A 428 20.66 -34.12 -35.80
CA SER A 428 21.18 -33.09 -34.90
C SER A 428 20.17 -32.13 -34.26
N VAL A 429 20.35 -31.94 -32.96
CA VAL A 429 19.69 -30.98 -32.07
C VAL A 429 20.06 -29.55 -32.49
N GLY A 430 19.24 -28.95 -33.35
CA GLY A 430 19.13 -27.50 -33.54
C GLY A 430 17.65 -27.16 -33.38
N GLU A 431 17.35 -26.24 -32.47
CA GLU A 431 16.00 -25.72 -32.17
C GLU A 431 14.90 -26.77 -32.08
N VAL A 432 14.53 -27.15 -30.84
CA VAL A 432 13.28 -27.88 -30.60
C VAL A 432 12.13 -26.94 -30.98
N GLU A 433 11.76 -26.90 -32.27
CA GLU A 433 10.59 -26.19 -32.79
C GLU A 433 9.35 -26.85 -32.17
N ALA A 434 8.99 -26.39 -30.98
CA ALA A 434 7.65 -26.61 -30.47
C ALA A 434 6.65 -26.11 -31.52
N PRO A 435 5.47 -26.73 -31.65
CA PRO A 435 4.51 -26.34 -32.67
C PRO A 435 4.25 -24.83 -32.61
N LYS A 436 4.29 -24.11 -33.73
CA LYS A 436 3.95 -22.66 -33.82
C LYS A 436 2.68 -22.31 -33.06
N ALA A 437 1.75 -23.27 -32.97
CA ALA A 437 0.56 -23.23 -32.13
C ALA A 437 0.81 -23.07 -30.62
N CYS A 438 1.76 -23.78 -29.98
CA CYS A 438 2.07 -23.57 -28.56
C CYS A 438 2.67 -22.17 -28.34
N LYS A 439 3.61 -21.72 -29.20
CA LYS A 439 4.17 -20.35 -29.10
C LYS A 439 3.07 -19.29 -29.13
N LEU A 440 2.14 -19.41 -30.08
CA LEU A 440 1.00 -18.50 -30.18
C LEU A 440 0.12 -18.56 -28.93
N VAL A 441 -0.32 -19.74 -28.49
CA VAL A 441 -1.24 -19.87 -27.35
C VAL A 441 -0.61 -19.37 -26.04
N VAL A 442 0.65 -19.73 -25.78
CA VAL A 442 1.39 -19.25 -24.59
C VAL A 442 1.62 -17.75 -24.67
N GLY A 443 2.01 -17.24 -25.85
CA GLY A 443 2.19 -15.81 -26.11
C GLY A 443 0.93 -15.01 -25.84
N THR A 444 -0.22 -15.46 -26.35
CA THR A 444 -1.52 -14.82 -26.11
C THR A 444 -1.89 -14.85 -24.63
N ALA A 445 -1.76 -16.00 -23.97
CA ALA A 445 -2.06 -16.11 -22.55
C ALA A 445 -1.20 -15.17 -21.69
N LEU A 446 0.09 -15.05 -21.99
CA LEU A 446 1.00 -14.13 -21.29
C LEU A 446 0.72 -12.67 -21.63
N SER A 447 0.39 -12.32 -22.88
CA SER A 447 0.02 -10.95 -23.27
C SER A 447 -1.23 -10.47 -22.54
N TYR A 448 -2.24 -11.34 -22.38
CA TYR A 448 -3.43 -11.03 -21.58
C TYR A 448 -3.14 -10.91 -20.08
N LEU A 449 -2.29 -11.80 -19.54
CA LEU A 449 -1.88 -11.73 -18.14
C LEU A 449 -1.12 -10.43 -17.84
N ASP A 450 -0.18 -10.07 -18.70
CA ASP A 450 0.64 -8.86 -18.61
C ASP A 450 -0.17 -7.56 -18.70
N GLN A 451 -0.99 -7.42 -19.75
CA GLN A 451 -1.63 -6.14 -20.08
C GLN A 451 -3.03 -5.97 -19.48
N ILE A 452 -3.75 -7.06 -19.19
CA ILE A 452 -5.16 -7.02 -18.77
C ILE A 452 -5.34 -7.59 -17.37
N PHE A 453 -5.15 -8.90 -17.18
CA PHE A 453 -5.57 -9.57 -15.94
C PHE A 453 -4.71 -9.23 -14.72
N SER A 454 -3.43 -8.89 -14.90
CA SER A 454 -2.61 -8.44 -13.76
C SER A 454 -2.93 -7.01 -13.32
N ARG A 455 -3.71 -6.26 -14.13
CA ARG A 455 -4.07 -4.86 -13.88
C ARG A 455 -5.48 -4.72 -13.30
N SER A 456 -6.34 -5.73 -13.41
CA SER A 456 -7.68 -5.71 -12.83
C SER A 456 -7.65 -5.67 -11.30
N LYS A 457 -8.68 -5.07 -10.69
CA LYS A 457 -8.90 -5.11 -9.23
C LYS A 457 -9.12 -6.54 -8.73
N ASP A 458 -9.89 -7.35 -9.47
CA ASP A 458 -10.03 -8.78 -9.20
C ASP A 458 -8.82 -9.56 -9.76
N SER A 459 -8.03 -10.17 -8.88
CA SER A 459 -6.85 -10.94 -9.23
C SER A 459 -7.12 -12.43 -9.47
N SER A 460 -8.38 -12.88 -9.33
CA SER A 460 -8.78 -14.28 -9.51
C SER A 460 -8.38 -14.82 -10.89
N SER A 461 -8.67 -14.04 -11.94
CA SER A 461 -8.35 -14.40 -13.32
C SER A 461 -6.84 -14.50 -13.55
N ALA A 462 -6.05 -13.56 -13.00
CA ALA A 462 -4.60 -13.61 -13.09
C ALA A 462 -4.03 -14.87 -12.42
N LEU A 463 -4.53 -15.23 -11.24
CA LEU A 463 -4.09 -16.41 -10.50
C LEU A 463 -4.43 -17.72 -11.23
N ILE A 464 -5.63 -17.80 -11.80
CA ILE A 464 -6.08 -18.94 -12.61
C ILE A 464 -5.16 -19.10 -13.82
N PHE A 465 -4.86 -18.00 -14.54
CA PHE A 465 -3.96 -18.03 -15.69
C PHE A 465 -2.53 -18.44 -15.31
N CYS A 466 -1.99 -17.95 -14.20
CA CYS A 466 -0.67 -18.37 -13.71
C CYS A 466 -0.65 -19.88 -13.43
N THR A 467 -1.68 -20.39 -12.75
CA THR A 467 -1.80 -21.82 -12.42
C THR A 467 -1.92 -22.67 -13.68
N MET A 468 -2.73 -22.23 -14.64
CA MET A 468 -2.85 -22.88 -15.94
C MET A 468 -1.53 -22.90 -16.69
N LEU A 469 -0.84 -21.76 -16.82
CA LEU A 469 0.45 -21.67 -17.48
C LEU A 469 1.49 -22.58 -16.82
N ALA A 470 1.51 -22.67 -15.48
CA ALA A 470 2.41 -23.55 -14.76
C ALA A 470 2.12 -25.02 -15.07
N GLU A 471 0.84 -25.42 -15.08
CA GLU A 471 0.45 -26.79 -15.43
C GLU A 471 0.76 -27.14 -16.89
N LEU A 472 0.57 -26.18 -17.79
CA LEU A 472 0.93 -26.32 -19.20
C LEU A 472 2.44 -26.46 -19.40
N ALA A 473 3.24 -25.67 -18.67
CA ALA A 473 4.70 -25.77 -18.68
C ALA A 473 5.16 -27.16 -18.19
N ARG A 474 4.54 -27.74 -17.17
CA ARG A 474 4.89 -29.10 -16.69
C ARG A 474 4.55 -30.19 -17.70
N THR A 475 3.36 -30.12 -18.28
CA THR A 475 2.77 -31.23 -19.04
C THR A 475 3.15 -31.23 -20.52
N ARG A 476 3.44 -30.08 -21.13
CA ARG A 476 3.70 -29.95 -22.58
C ARG A 476 5.16 -29.66 -22.89
N GLN A 477 5.67 -30.27 -23.95
CA GLN A 477 7.00 -29.95 -24.48
C GLN A 477 7.00 -28.56 -25.12
N GLY A 478 8.10 -27.81 -24.93
CA GLY A 478 8.31 -26.50 -25.54
C GLY A 478 7.57 -25.31 -24.88
N CYS A 479 6.47 -25.53 -24.17
CA CYS A 479 5.72 -24.41 -23.60
C CYS A 479 6.48 -23.72 -22.45
N ALA A 480 7.27 -24.46 -21.64
CA ALA A 480 8.19 -23.87 -20.66
C ALA A 480 9.27 -22.97 -21.30
N TRP A 481 9.75 -23.33 -22.48
CA TRP A 481 10.72 -22.53 -23.25
C TRP A 481 10.09 -21.20 -23.67
N HIS A 482 8.90 -21.23 -24.26
CA HIS A 482 8.21 -20.02 -24.72
C HIS A 482 7.83 -19.07 -23.58
N VAL A 483 7.53 -19.57 -22.39
CA VAL A 483 7.28 -18.70 -21.21
C VAL A 483 8.55 -17.92 -20.84
N LEU A 484 9.70 -18.60 -20.74
CA LEU A 484 10.96 -17.92 -20.42
C LEU A 484 11.43 -17.02 -21.56
N GLU A 485 11.28 -17.45 -22.82
CA GLU A 485 11.53 -16.65 -24.02
C GLU A 485 10.69 -15.37 -24.00
N TYR A 486 9.41 -15.42 -23.62
CA TYR A 486 8.56 -14.24 -23.50
C TYR A 486 9.12 -13.24 -22.47
N PHE A 487 9.54 -13.71 -21.29
CA PHE A 487 10.15 -12.83 -20.27
C PHE A 487 11.51 -12.27 -20.69
N GLN A 488 12.28 -13.01 -21.50
CA GLN A 488 13.55 -12.51 -22.06
C GLN A 488 13.34 -11.36 -23.04
N HIS A 489 12.33 -11.47 -23.92
CA HIS A 489 11.98 -10.40 -24.86
C HIS A 489 11.30 -9.22 -24.16
N ARG A 490 10.67 -9.45 -23.00
CA ARG A 490 9.92 -8.43 -22.25
C ARG A 490 10.28 -8.45 -20.75
N PRO A 491 11.51 -8.07 -20.36
CA PRO A 491 11.96 -8.16 -18.95
C PRO A 491 11.17 -7.24 -18.01
N ALA A 492 10.61 -6.15 -18.54
CA ALA A 492 9.72 -5.25 -17.79
C ALA A 492 8.46 -5.96 -17.27
N VAL A 493 8.00 -7.02 -17.93
CA VAL A 493 6.81 -7.79 -17.54
C VAL A 493 7.08 -8.59 -16.29
N LEU A 494 8.19 -9.33 -16.25
CA LEU A 494 8.55 -10.09 -15.06
C LEU A 494 8.71 -9.15 -13.85
N ARG A 495 9.29 -7.96 -14.06
CA ARG A 495 9.34 -6.91 -13.03
C ARG A 495 7.96 -6.43 -12.62
N SER A 496 7.06 -6.18 -13.58
CA SER A 496 5.70 -5.72 -13.33
C SER A 496 4.92 -6.75 -12.49
N LEU A 497 4.99 -8.02 -12.88
CA LEU A 497 4.24 -9.12 -12.29
C LEU A 497 4.83 -9.61 -10.95
N LEU A 498 6.16 -9.73 -10.83
CA LEU A 498 6.82 -10.29 -9.64
C LEU A 498 7.20 -9.24 -8.59
N LEU A 499 7.50 -7.99 -8.97
CA LEU A 499 7.94 -6.95 -8.02
C LEU A 499 6.92 -5.82 -7.82
N ARG A 500 6.24 -5.37 -8.88
CA ARG A 500 5.35 -4.18 -8.81
C ARG A 500 3.90 -4.51 -8.51
N ASN A 501 3.44 -5.73 -8.82
CA ASN A 501 2.04 -6.08 -8.67
C ASN A 501 1.61 -5.96 -7.19
N PRO A 502 0.50 -5.25 -6.88
CA PRO A 502 0.04 -5.07 -5.50
C PRO A 502 -0.33 -6.40 -4.83
N GLU A 503 -0.82 -7.36 -5.61
CA GLU A 503 -1.37 -8.62 -5.13
C GLU A 503 -0.27 -9.65 -4.84
N ARG A 504 -0.15 -10.02 -3.56
CA ARG A 504 0.85 -11.01 -3.09
C ARG A 504 0.72 -12.36 -3.80
N ASN A 505 -0.51 -12.81 -4.01
CA ASN A 505 -0.78 -14.11 -4.63
C ASN A 505 -0.34 -14.16 -6.09
N VAL A 506 -0.49 -13.06 -6.83
CA VAL A 506 -0.02 -12.96 -8.22
C VAL A 506 1.51 -13.00 -8.27
N ARG A 507 2.19 -12.24 -7.40
CA ARG A 507 3.67 -12.26 -7.31
C ARG A 507 4.18 -13.67 -7.04
N SER A 508 3.61 -14.35 -6.05
CA SER A 508 3.98 -15.73 -5.69
C SER A 508 3.73 -16.72 -6.84
N ALA A 509 2.57 -16.62 -7.51
CA ALA A 509 2.22 -17.50 -8.62
C ALA A 509 3.15 -17.34 -9.83
N ILE A 510 3.61 -16.11 -10.12
CA ILE A 510 4.56 -15.82 -11.19
C ILE A 510 5.96 -16.32 -10.86
N GLY A 511 6.41 -16.13 -9.61
CA GLY A 511 7.67 -16.73 -9.12
C GLY A 511 7.66 -18.25 -9.26
N HIS A 512 6.57 -18.89 -8.87
CA HIS A 512 6.39 -20.33 -9.03
C HIS A 512 6.31 -20.78 -10.50
N LEU A 513 5.62 -20.04 -11.38
CA LEU A 513 5.62 -20.30 -12.83
C LEU A 513 7.04 -20.28 -13.41
N PHE A 514 7.84 -19.29 -13.02
CA PHE A 514 9.23 -19.15 -13.45
C PHE A 514 10.07 -20.37 -13.06
N VAL A 515 9.99 -20.78 -11.79
CA VAL A 515 10.69 -21.97 -11.25
C VAL A 515 10.25 -23.25 -11.97
N VAL A 516 8.95 -23.45 -12.15
CA VAL A 516 8.40 -24.62 -12.83
C VAL A 516 8.90 -24.74 -14.27
N CYS A 517 9.03 -23.61 -14.98
CA CYS A 517 9.58 -23.61 -16.33
C CYS A 517 11.06 -24.03 -16.33
N MET A 518 11.87 -23.52 -15.40
CA MET A 518 13.27 -23.91 -15.27
C MET A 518 13.43 -25.39 -14.91
N GLU A 519 12.66 -25.89 -13.94
CA GLU A 519 12.67 -27.31 -13.54
C GLU A 519 12.30 -28.23 -14.71
N LYS A 520 11.32 -27.82 -15.53
CA LYS A 520 10.94 -28.60 -16.71
C LYS A 520 12.06 -28.66 -17.74
N LEU A 521 12.69 -27.53 -18.04
CA LEU A 521 13.72 -27.43 -19.07
C LEU A 521 15.00 -28.15 -18.66
N SER A 522 15.41 -28.05 -17.40
CA SER A 522 16.58 -28.76 -16.88
C SER A 522 16.46 -30.29 -17.07
N LYS A 523 15.24 -30.83 -16.93
CA LYS A 523 14.96 -32.27 -17.14
C LYS A 523 14.70 -32.64 -18.60
N SER A 524 14.08 -31.77 -19.38
CA SER A 524 13.60 -32.12 -20.75
C SER A 524 14.62 -31.86 -21.84
N CYS A 525 15.47 -30.84 -21.70
CA CYS A 525 16.47 -30.47 -22.71
C CYS A 525 17.76 -29.96 -22.01
N PRO A 526 18.54 -30.86 -21.36
CA PRO A 526 19.73 -30.47 -20.60
C PRO A 526 20.78 -29.73 -21.44
N ASP A 527 21.00 -30.16 -22.69
CA ASP A 527 22.04 -29.59 -23.55
C ASP A 527 21.82 -28.10 -23.81
N SER A 528 20.62 -27.69 -24.23
CA SER A 528 20.27 -26.29 -24.49
C SER A 528 20.07 -25.47 -23.21
N TYR A 529 19.77 -26.13 -22.09
CA TYR A 529 19.57 -25.47 -20.80
C TYR A 529 20.91 -25.11 -20.13
N TYR A 530 21.88 -26.04 -20.14
CA TYR A 530 23.20 -25.90 -19.52
C TYR A 530 24.30 -25.45 -20.50
N THR A 531 23.98 -25.11 -21.77
CA THR A 531 24.99 -24.64 -22.74
C THR A 531 25.80 -23.49 -22.14
N ARG A 532 27.08 -23.74 -21.87
CA ARG A 532 28.03 -22.72 -21.41
C ARG A 532 28.65 -22.06 -22.63
N THR A 533 28.49 -20.75 -22.78
CA THR A 533 29.26 -19.97 -23.74
C THR A 533 30.73 -20.19 -23.40
N SER A 534 31.50 -20.73 -24.35
CA SER A 534 32.94 -20.96 -24.16
C SER A 534 33.60 -19.61 -23.92
N ALA A 535 33.98 -19.32 -22.68
CA ALA A 535 34.77 -18.15 -22.30
C ALA A 535 36.24 -18.30 -22.75
N VAL A 536 36.44 -18.64 -24.02
CA VAL A 536 37.74 -18.59 -24.69
C VAL A 536 37.62 -17.42 -25.66
N TRP A 537 38.07 -16.21 -25.26
CA TRP A 537 38.61 -15.13 -26.13
C TRP A 537 38.79 -13.76 -25.42
N LEU A 538 38.73 -13.63 -24.09
CA LEU A 538 39.23 -12.41 -23.42
C LEU A 538 40.71 -12.56 -23.05
N GLY A 539 41.53 -12.38 -24.08
CA GLY A 539 42.98 -12.39 -24.00
C GLY A 539 43.61 -11.43 -25.01
N SER A 540 43.09 -10.21 -25.13
CA SER A 540 43.86 -9.01 -25.53
C SER A 540 42.94 -7.80 -25.44
N GLY A 541 43.36 -6.81 -24.65
CA GLY A 541 42.62 -5.56 -24.50
C GLY A 541 42.48 -4.82 -25.81
N ASP A 542 41.31 -4.26 -26.03
CA ASP A 542 41.11 -2.85 -26.28
C ASP A 542 39.66 -2.51 -25.88
N GLU A 543 39.51 -1.43 -25.13
CA GLU A 543 38.23 -0.85 -24.75
C GLU A 543 37.61 -0.21 -26.00
N ASP A 544 36.66 -0.89 -26.63
CA ASP A 544 35.72 -0.25 -27.56
C ASP A 544 34.29 -0.71 -27.21
N GLU A 545 33.55 0.24 -26.62
CA GLU A 545 32.09 0.24 -26.53
C GLU A 545 31.52 0.29 -27.95
N ASP A 546 30.97 -0.83 -28.47
CA ASP A 546 29.92 -0.91 -29.52
C ASP A 546 29.87 -2.31 -30.20
N MET A 547 29.69 -3.38 -29.41
CA MET A 547 29.41 -4.73 -29.96
C MET A 547 28.20 -5.37 -29.27
N ASP A 548 27.03 -4.77 -29.43
CA ASP A 548 25.72 -5.31 -28.98
C ASP A 548 24.99 -5.99 -30.17
N GLY A 549 25.54 -7.09 -30.67
CA GLY A 549 24.86 -7.85 -31.73
C GLY A 549 25.65 -9.00 -32.32
N ASP A 550 25.78 -10.11 -31.59
CA ASP A 550 25.73 -11.50 -32.12
C ASP A 550 26.03 -12.58 -31.05
N ASP A 551 26.53 -12.22 -29.86
CA ASP A 551 26.91 -13.21 -28.82
C ASP A 551 25.71 -13.86 -28.07
N ALA A 552 24.49 -13.40 -28.30
CA ALA A 552 23.30 -13.89 -27.59
C ALA A 552 22.82 -15.27 -28.07
N GLU A 553 23.14 -15.68 -29.30
CA GLU A 553 22.56 -16.87 -29.92
C GLU A 553 23.04 -18.19 -29.29
N ASN A 554 24.20 -18.21 -28.62
CA ASN A 554 24.83 -19.43 -28.10
C ASN A 554 24.81 -19.57 -26.56
N GLU A 555 24.10 -18.69 -25.85
CA GLU A 555 24.01 -18.73 -24.39
C GLU A 555 22.87 -19.64 -23.90
N GLY A 556 23.17 -20.58 -23.01
CA GLY A 556 22.19 -21.51 -22.44
C GLY A 556 21.08 -20.83 -21.63
N MET A 557 19.91 -21.49 -21.57
CA MET A 557 18.71 -20.95 -20.93
C MET A 557 18.88 -20.60 -19.45
N LEU A 558 19.70 -21.36 -18.70
CA LEU A 558 20.01 -21.07 -17.30
C LEU A 558 20.66 -19.69 -17.14
N SER A 559 21.68 -19.38 -17.96
CA SER A 559 22.37 -18.09 -17.87
C SER A 559 21.42 -16.93 -18.18
N ARG A 560 20.59 -17.08 -19.21
CA ARG A 560 19.57 -16.08 -19.56
C ARG A 560 18.53 -15.87 -18.44
N ALA A 561 18.09 -16.94 -17.79
CA ALA A 561 17.16 -16.87 -16.65
C ALA A 561 17.79 -16.16 -15.44
N VAL A 562 19.06 -16.44 -15.13
CA VAL A 562 19.79 -15.76 -14.05
C VAL A 562 20.04 -14.28 -14.38
N LYS A 563 20.31 -13.94 -15.65
CA LYS A 563 20.36 -12.54 -16.11
C LYS A 563 19.05 -11.80 -15.85
N LEU A 564 17.88 -12.43 -16.07
CA LEU A 564 16.59 -11.84 -15.72
C LEU A 564 16.47 -11.56 -14.22
N LEU A 565 16.84 -12.52 -13.35
CA LEU A 565 16.84 -12.31 -11.89
C LEU A 565 17.77 -11.16 -11.48
N ASN A 566 18.93 -11.04 -12.12
CA ASN A 566 19.88 -9.93 -11.91
C ASN A 566 19.35 -8.57 -12.42
N GLN A 567 18.54 -8.56 -13.49
CA GLN A 567 17.85 -7.33 -13.92
C GLN A 567 16.81 -6.89 -12.90
N LEU A 568 16.07 -7.83 -12.30
CA LEU A 568 15.13 -7.54 -11.21
C LEU A 568 15.84 -7.00 -9.96
N TRP A 569 17.02 -7.54 -9.65
CA TRP A 569 17.84 -7.08 -8.53
C TRP A 569 18.10 -5.57 -8.59
N LYS A 570 18.26 -4.95 -9.76
CA LYS A 570 18.48 -3.49 -9.90
C LYS A 570 17.38 -2.62 -9.27
N TYR A 571 16.19 -3.20 -9.01
CA TYR A 571 15.02 -2.51 -8.47
C TYR A 571 14.62 -2.99 -7.06
N PHE A 572 15.38 -3.88 -6.42
CA PHE A 572 14.99 -4.51 -5.16
C PHE A 572 14.70 -3.49 -4.03
N GLN A 573 15.44 -2.38 -4.01
CA GLN A 573 15.32 -1.30 -3.04
C GLN A 573 13.98 -0.56 -3.11
N HIS A 574 13.29 -0.60 -4.26
CA HIS A 574 12.00 0.07 -4.47
C HIS A 574 10.80 -0.82 -4.11
N HIS A 575 11.02 -2.13 -3.96
CA HIS A 575 9.97 -3.15 -3.86
C HIS A 575 10.15 -4.07 -2.64
N ILE A 576 10.37 -3.48 -1.46
CA ILE A 576 10.57 -4.22 -0.19
C ILE A 576 9.40 -5.16 0.14
N ARG A 577 8.15 -4.76 -0.18
CA ARG A 577 6.95 -5.60 0.02
C ARG A 577 6.97 -6.91 -0.80
N ALA A 578 7.75 -6.96 -1.87
CA ALA A 578 7.87 -8.12 -2.74
C ALA A 578 9.12 -8.98 -2.44
N TRP A 579 9.91 -8.64 -1.40
CA TRP A 579 11.10 -9.41 -1.02
C TRP A 579 10.77 -10.87 -0.73
N GLU A 580 9.68 -11.12 -0.01
CA GLU A 580 9.22 -12.47 0.31
C GLU A 580 9.11 -13.33 -0.97
N GLU A 581 8.38 -12.87 -1.98
CA GLU A 581 8.17 -13.62 -3.22
C GLU A 581 9.42 -13.66 -4.12
N TYR A 582 10.16 -12.55 -4.22
CA TYR A 582 11.37 -12.48 -5.05
C TYR A 582 12.49 -13.39 -4.54
N PHE A 583 12.82 -13.32 -3.24
CA PHE A 583 13.87 -14.16 -2.66
C PHE A 583 13.43 -15.61 -2.54
N THR A 584 12.15 -15.89 -2.33
CA THR A 584 11.62 -17.27 -2.43
C THR A 584 11.77 -17.83 -3.83
N THR A 585 11.57 -17.03 -4.88
CA THR A 585 11.81 -17.44 -6.27
C THR A 585 13.28 -17.78 -6.49
N ILE A 586 14.20 -16.95 -6.01
CA ILE A 586 15.66 -17.22 -6.07
C ILE A 586 16.02 -18.51 -5.33
N LEU A 587 15.48 -18.69 -4.12
CA LEU A 587 15.69 -19.89 -3.31
C LEU A 587 15.26 -21.15 -4.06
N HIS A 588 14.05 -21.14 -4.61
CA HIS A 588 13.52 -22.28 -5.36
C HIS A 588 14.34 -22.57 -6.64
N VAL A 589 14.83 -21.54 -7.34
CA VAL A 589 15.75 -21.73 -8.47
C VAL A 589 17.04 -22.40 -8.00
N ALA A 590 17.63 -21.95 -6.89
CA ALA A 590 18.85 -22.54 -6.33
C ALA A 590 18.62 -23.99 -5.85
N GLN A 591 17.40 -24.35 -5.48
CA GLN A 591 17.03 -25.70 -5.04
C GLN A 591 16.83 -26.71 -6.18
N LEU A 592 16.77 -26.26 -7.44
CA LEU A 592 16.55 -27.14 -8.59
C LEU A 592 17.69 -28.14 -8.82
N GLY A 593 18.93 -27.71 -8.58
CA GLY A 593 20.11 -28.52 -8.86
C GLY A 593 21.42 -27.79 -8.55
N ARG A 594 22.54 -28.54 -8.69
CA ARG A 594 23.88 -28.02 -8.38
C ARG A 594 24.30 -26.90 -9.33
N GLU A 595 24.02 -27.03 -10.62
CA GLU A 595 24.39 -26.03 -11.62
C GLU A 595 23.61 -24.72 -11.44
N GLU A 596 22.31 -24.81 -11.12
CA GLU A 596 21.46 -23.66 -10.80
C GLU A 596 21.94 -22.94 -9.54
N CYS A 597 22.23 -23.70 -8.48
CA CYS A 597 22.82 -23.15 -7.26
C CYS A 597 24.16 -22.46 -7.54
N THR A 598 25.02 -23.09 -8.34
CA THR A 598 26.33 -22.53 -8.72
C THR A 598 26.16 -21.23 -9.51
N ALA A 599 25.19 -21.15 -10.43
CA ALA A 599 24.91 -19.94 -11.21
C ALA A 599 24.37 -18.78 -10.34
N ILE A 600 23.53 -19.08 -9.35
CA ILE A 600 23.04 -18.10 -8.36
C ILE A 600 24.20 -17.59 -7.48
N LEU A 601 25.05 -18.48 -6.99
CA LEU A 601 26.25 -18.12 -6.22
C LEU A 601 27.26 -17.33 -7.05
N ALA A 602 27.47 -17.70 -8.31
CA ALA A 602 28.34 -16.99 -9.24
C ALA A 602 27.84 -15.58 -9.57
N SER A 603 26.51 -15.37 -9.51
CA SER A 603 25.89 -14.04 -9.62
C SER A 603 25.96 -13.19 -8.34
N GLY A 604 26.66 -13.67 -7.30
CA GLY A 604 26.90 -12.93 -6.05
C GLY A 604 25.67 -12.81 -5.14
N TYR A 605 24.67 -13.69 -5.26
CA TYR A 605 23.44 -13.59 -4.45
C TYR A 605 23.68 -13.77 -2.96
N LEU A 606 24.67 -14.57 -2.55
CA LEU A 606 25.02 -14.68 -1.12
C LEU A 606 25.55 -13.34 -0.60
N GLU A 607 26.55 -12.75 -1.26
CA GLU A 607 27.08 -11.43 -0.89
C GLU A 607 25.98 -10.36 -0.87
N LYS A 608 25.12 -10.31 -1.89
CA LYS A 608 23.96 -9.40 -1.97
C LYS A 608 23.04 -9.54 -0.75
N CYS A 609 22.68 -10.76 -0.37
CA CYS A 609 21.82 -11.02 0.79
C CYS A 609 22.53 -10.68 2.12
N LEU A 610 23.81 -11.03 2.27
CA LEU A 610 24.59 -10.65 3.46
C LEU A 610 24.65 -9.12 3.61
N ARG A 611 24.86 -8.38 2.50
CA ARG A 611 24.86 -6.92 2.49
C ARG A 611 23.50 -6.30 2.85
N ILE A 612 22.37 -6.96 2.54
CA ILE A 612 21.04 -6.50 2.98
C ILE A 612 20.98 -6.52 4.52
N ILE A 613 21.49 -7.57 5.15
CA ILE A 613 21.47 -7.74 6.61
C ILE A 613 22.49 -6.80 7.30
N THR A 614 23.67 -6.62 6.71
CA THR A 614 24.74 -5.77 7.29
C THR A 614 24.62 -4.29 6.92
N ALA A 615 23.63 -3.88 6.13
CA ALA A 615 23.52 -2.49 5.67
C ALA A 615 23.27 -1.53 6.84
N ASP A 616 24.18 -0.58 7.04
CA ASP A 616 24.10 0.41 8.12
C ASP A 616 24.29 1.84 7.62
N ARG A 617 23.63 2.82 8.26
CA ARG A 617 23.71 4.24 7.89
C ARG A 617 25.10 4.86 8.12
N SER A 618 25.88 4.31 9.04
CA SER A 618 27.27 4.74 9.32
C SER A 618 28.24 4.38 8.20
N MET A 619 27.86 3.45 7.31
CA MET A 619 28.73 2.92 6.28
C MET A 619 28.67 3.70 4.97
N GLN A 620 29.76 3.64 4.22
CA GLN A 620 29.76 4.02 2.82
C GLN A 620 29.12 2.90 1.98
N LEU A 621 27.82 3.04 1.70
CA LEU A 621 27.04 2.07 0.95
C LEU A 621 26.84 2.50 -0.51
N GLU A 622 26.67 1.53 -1.40
CA GLU A 622 26.26 1.81 -2.78
C GLU A 622 24.87 2.48 -2.81
N PRO A 623 24.57 3.29 -3.85
CA PRO A 623 23.33 4.07 -3.93
C PRO A 623 22.04 3.25 -3.75
N ASN A 624 22.05 1.98 -4.17
CA ASN A 624 20.89 1.10 -4.05
C ASN A 624 20.61 0.71 -2.59
N PHE A 625 21.64 0.42 -1.79
CA PHE A 625 21.48 0.10 -0.37
C PHE A 625 21.16 1.34 0.47
N VAL A 626 21.68 2.51 0.10
CA VAL A 626 21.28 3.79 0.73
C VAL A 626 19.77 4.03 0.54
N LYS A 627 19.26 3.87 -0.69
CA LYS A 627 17.83 3.97 -1.00
C LYS A 627 17.00 2.90 -0.29
N MET A 628 17.53 1.67 -0.19
CA MET A 628 16.89 0.59 0.56
C MET A 628 16.67 1.02 2.01
N LEU A 629 17.73 1.44 2.72
CA LEU A 629 17.62 1.88 4.10
C LEU A 629 16.63 3.03 4.25
N GLN A 630 16.68 4.05 3.37
CA GLN A 630 15.70 5.13 3.37
C GLN A 630 14.26 4.62 3.27
N ASN A 631 13.99 3.64 2.41
CA ASN A 631 12.65 3.08 2.24
C ASN A 631 12.24 2.19 3.42
N VAL A 632 13.16 1.40 3.98
CA VAL A 632 12.93 0.60 5.19
C VAL A 632 12.55 1.51 6.36
N TYR A 633 13.28 2.60 6.59
CA TYR A 633 13.00 3.49 7.71
C TYR A 633 11.81 4.45 7.50
N ARG A 634 11.53 4.88 6.26
CA ARG A 634 10.41 5.82 5.99
C ARG A 634 9.05 5.13 5.93
N ARG A 635 8.96 3.94 5.34
CA ARG A 635 7.65 3.29 5.05
C ARG A 635 7.15 2.36 6.14
N PHE A 636 8.00 1.99 7.08
CA PHE A 636 7.74 0.93 8.05
C PHE A 636 7.84 1.43 9.50
N SER A 637 7.48 2.68 9.75
CA SER A 637 7.32 3.25 11.10
C SER A 637 6.18 2.53 11.85
N GLY A 638 6.48 1.33 12.37
CA GLY A 638 5.54 0.50 13.13
C GLY A 638 5.69 -1.01 12.91
N GLN A 639 6.18 -1.48 11.75
CA GLN A 639 6.31 -2.91 11.46
C GLN A 639 7.52 -3.19 10.56
N ALA A 640 8.54 -3.88 11.08
CA ALA A 640 9.75 -4.22 10.32
C ALA A 640 9.43 -5.03 9.03
N PRO A 641 10.21 -4.85 7.94
CA PRO A 641 10.03 -5.65 6.73
C PRO A 641 10.33 -7.13 6.99
N SER A 642 9.71 -8.02 6.20
CA SER A 642 10.02 -9.46 6.24
C SER A 642 11.40 -9.73 5.64
N TYR A 643 12.30 -10.26 6.45
CA TYR A 643 13.60 -10.80 6.04
C TYR A 643 13.57 -12.32 5.87
N VAL A 644 12.44 -12.99 6.15
CA VAL A 644 12.32 -14.46 6.18
C VAL A 644 12.87 -15.12 4.91
N ALA A 645 12.44 -14.67 3.73
CA ALA A 645 12.93 -15.22 2.47
C ALA A 645 14.42 -14.91 2.19
N VAL A 646 14.93 -13.74 2.62
CA VAL A 646 16.36 -13.39 2.51
C VAL A 646 17.20 -14.34 3.36
N LEU A 647 16.78 -14.56 4.61
CA LEU A 647 17.45 -15.49 5.54
C LEU A 647 17.42 -16.92 5.01
N ALA A 648 16.30 -17.35 4.41
CA ALA A 648 16.20 -18.69 3.81
C ALA A 648 17.16 -18.87 2.62
N VAL A 649 17.36 -17.83 1.79
CA VAL A 649 18.38 -17.85 0.73
C VAL A 649 19.78 -17.95 1.34
N ILE A 650 20.11 -17.15 2.36
CA ILE A 650 21.41 -17.21 3.03
C ILE A 650 21.67 -18.61 3.58
N GLU A 651 20.72 -19.17 4.32
CA GLU A 651 20.84 -20.49 4.95
C GLU A 651 21.09 -21.59 3.92
N PHE A 652 20.27 -21.64 2.87
CA PHE A 652 20.41 -22.65 1.83
C PHE A 652 21.72 -22.51 1.07
N LEU A 653 22.13 -21.29 0.70
CA LEU A 653 23.37 -21.07 -0.03
C LEU A 653 24.61 -21.39 0.82
N MET A 654 24.63 -21.01 2.10
CA MET A 654 25.74 -21.33 3.01
C MET A 654 25.89 -22.84 3.24
N ASP A 655 24.81 -23.62 3.24
CA ASP A 655 24.85 -25.08 3.37
C ASP A 655 25.52 -25.78 2.17
N ARG A 656 25.60 -25.11 1.01
CA ARG A 656 26.27 -25.61 -0.20
C ARG A 656 27.75 -25.23 -0.31
N LEU A 657 28.24 -24.37 0.59
CA LEU A 657 29.63 -23.95 0.62
C LEU A 657 30.51 -24.87 1.48
N GLU A 658 31.82 -24.81 1.28
CA GLU A 658 32.83 -25.58 2.04
C GLU A 658 32.61 -25.47 3.55
N PRO A 659 32.48 -26.60 4.29
CA PRO A 659 32.08 -26.62 5.70
C PRO A 659 33.05 -25.85 6.61
N GLU A 660 34.35 -25.90 6.32
CA GLU A 660 35.38 -25.17 7.06
C GLU A 660 36.02 -24.08 6.18
N LEU A 661 36.26 -22.91 6.76
CA LEU A 661 36.95 -21.80 6.10
C LEU A 661 38.45 -22.09 6.08
N SER A 662 39.01 -22.31 4.88
CA SER A 662 40.44 -22.45 4.65
C SER A 662 40.91 -21.42 3.64
N HIS A 663 42.06 -20.78 3.88
CA HIS A 663 42.67 -19.86 2.92
C HIS A 663 42.98 -20.52 1.57
N GLU A 664 43.09 -21.84 1.52
CA GLU A 664 43.35 -22.60 0.30
C GLU A 664 42.09 -22.83 -0.56
N THR A 665 40.90 -22.70 0.03
CA THR A 665 39.61 -22.96 -0.64
C THR A 665 38.80 -21.69 -0.93
N ILE A 666 39.28 -20.52 -0.50
CA ILE A 666 38.61 -19.24 -0.77
C ILE A 666 39.00 -18.73 -2.16
N VAL A 667 38.01 -18.30 -2.93
CA VAL A 667 38.19 -17.66 -4.26
C VAL A 667 38.05 -16.14 -4.16
N GLU A 668 38.65 -15.40 -5.09
CA GLU A 668 38.55 -13.93 -5.11
C GLU A 668 37.26 -13.49 -5.80
N ALA A 669 36.96 -14.04 -6.97
CA ALA A 669 35.75 -13.71 -7.73
C ALA A 669 34.68 -14.82 -7.66
N ALA A 670 33.41 -14.41 -7.67
CA ALA A 670 32.28 -15.33 -7.53
C ALA A 670 32.09 -16.25 -8.75
N ASP A 671 32.44 -15.78 -9.94
CA ASP A 671 32.35 -16.51 -11.22
C ASP A 671 33.33 -17.69 -11.31
N GLU A 672 34.44 -17.65 -10.57
CA GLU A 672 35.39 -18.77 -10.45
C GLU A 672 34.71 -20.07 -9.98
N ARG A 673 33.58 -19.96 -9.26
CA ARG A 673 32.74 -21.11 -8.85
C ARG A 673 32.23 -21.95 -10.00
N LEU A 674 32.02 -21.36 -11.18
CA LEU A 674 31.52 -22.08 -12.37
C LEU A 674 32.50 -23.16 -12.84
N ALA A 675 33.80 -22.99 -12.56
CA ALA A 675 34.84 -23.97 -12.90
C ALA A 675 34.98 -25.10 -11.86
N HIS A 676 34.33 -25.00 -10.69
CA HIS A 676 34.51 -25.95 -9.59
C HIS A 676 33.60 -27.18 -9.72
N SER A 677 34.18 -28.38 -9.63
CA SER A 677 33.48 -29.67 -9.71
C SER A 677 33.38 -30.42 -8.37
N GLY A 678 33.83 -29.81 -7.26
CA GLY A 678 33.80 -30.40 -5.92
C GLY A 678 32.38 -30.59 -5.36
N GLU A 679 32.25 -31.41 -4.32
CA GLU A 679 30.97 -31.62 -3.61
C GLU A 679 30.45 -30.31 -3.01
N TYR A 680 31.36 -29.51 -2.46
CA TYR A 680 31.09 -28.18 -1.93
C TYR A 680 31.66 -27.09 -2.86
N LEU A 681 31.08 -25.89 -2.74
CA LEU A 681 31.51 -24.70 -3.47
C LEU A 681 32.38 -23.80 -2.59
N PRO A 682 33.36 -23.08 -3.16
CA PRO A 682 34.24 -22.21 -2.40
C PRO A 682 33.54 -20.93 -1.93
N TRP A 683 33.94 -20.43 -0.77
CA TRP A 683 33.59 -19.10 -0.27
C TRP A 683 34.33 -18.01 -1.06
N THR A 684 33.76 -16.82 -1.20
CA THR A 684 34.53 -15.67 -1.70
C THR A 684 35.16 -14.90 -0.54
N ALA A 685 36.29 -14.24 -0.81
CA ALA A 685 36.92 -13.37 0.17
C ALA A 685 35.96 -12.26 0.67
N ALA A 686 35.06 -11.76 -0.19
CA ALA A 686 34.06 -10.77 0.18
C ALA A 686 32.99 -11.31 1.16
N GLU A 687 32.47 -12.52 0.91
CA GLU A 687 31.49 -13.17 1.78
C GLU A 687 32.07 -13.48 3.17
N VAL A 688 33.32 -13.98 3.22
CA VAL A 688 34.01 -14.27 4.49
C VAL A 688 34.23 -12.99 5.30
N ARG A 689 34.63 -11.88 4.65
CA ARG A 689 34.75 -10.58 5.32
C ARG A 689 33.42 -10.15 5.93
N LEU A 690 32.33 -10.16 5.17
CA LEU A 690 31.00 -9.77 5.67
C LEU A 690 30.52 -10.66 6.83
N LEU A 691 30.89 -11.95 6.82
CA LEU A 691 30.49 -12.88 7.86
C LEU A 691 31.23 -12.67 9.19
N VAL A 692 32.51 -12.28 9.15
CA VAL A 692 33.41 -12.32 10.33
C VAL A 692 33.79 -10.93 10.86
N THR A 693 33.72 -9.88 10.04
CA THR A 693 34.23 -8.56 10.44
C THR A 693 33.13 -7.62 10.95
N HIS A 694 33.48 -6.79 11.94
CA HIS A 694 32.70 -5.63 12.34
C HIS A 694 33.55 -4.35 12.10
N PRO A 695 32.98 -3.25 11.57
CA PRO A 695 33.76 -2.05 11.26
C PRO A 695 34.34 -1.33 12.47
N GLU A 696 33.63 -1.36 13.61
CA GLU A 696 33.98 -0.59 14.81
C GLU A 696 34.49 -1.46 15.98
N GLU A 697 34.22 -2.75 15.96
CA GLU A 697 34.44 -3.64 17.10
C GLU A 697 35.33 -4.78 16.64
N GLU A 698 36.53 -4.89 17.22
CA GLU A 698 37.48 -5.89 16.73
C GLU A 698 36.98 -7.30 17.01
N ASP A 699 36.25 -7.53 18.11
CA ASP A 699 35.86 -8.86 18.62
C ASP A 699 34.43 -9.32 18.30
N SER A 700 33.70 -8.61 17.44
CA SER A 700 32.33 -8.97 17.05
C SER A 700 32.18 -9.13 15.53
N SER A 701 31.00 -9.61 15.11
CA SER A 701 30.60 -9.69 13.70
C SER A 701 29.30 -8.91 13.52
N LEU A 702 29.32 -7.94 12.60
CA LEU A 702 28.13 -7.13 12.33
C LEU A 702 26.99 -7.96 11.76
N PHE A 703 27.29 -8.91 10.88
CA PHE A 703 26.27 -9.78 10.29
C PHE A 703 25.52 -10.56 11.36
N MET A 704 26.25 -11.16 12.30
CA MET A 704 25.65 -11.95 13.36
C MET A 704 24.88 -11.09 14.36
N ALA A 705 25.37 -9.90 14.70
CA ALA A 705 24.65 -8.94 15.55
C ALA A 705 23.32 -8.54 14.90
N ARG A 706 23.35 -8.04 13.65
CA ARG A 706 22.14 -7.66 12.90
C ARG A 706 21.18 -8.83 12.68
N LEU A 707 21.69 -10.04 12.47
CA LEU A 707 20.88 -11.25 12.36
C LEU A 707 20.04 -11.51 13.62
N LEU A 708 20.61 -11.29 14.80
CA LEU A 708 19.93 -11.47 16.09
C LEU A 708 18.99 -10.31 16.42
N GLU A 709 19.32 -9.09 16.00
CA GLU A 709 18.43 -7.92 16.14
C GLU A 709 17.18 -8.01 15.25
N ILE A 710 17.31 -8.60 14.04
CA ILE A 710 16.17 -8.80 13.14
C ILE A 710 15.14 -9.77 13.76
N ASP A 711 15.61 -10.77 14.53
CA ASP A 711 14.80 -11.77 15.26
C ASP A 711 13.61 -12.37 14.45
N GLN A 712 13.84 -12.65 13.16
CA GLN A 712 12.87 -13.33 12.30
C GLN A 712 13.34 -14.74 11.95
N ALA A 713 12.38 -15.64 11.65
CA ALA A 713 12.64 -17.02 11.23
C ALA A 713 13.60 -17.80 12.16
N PRO A 714 13.22 -18.05 13.44
CA PRO A 714 14.13 -18.58 14.47
C PRO A 714 14.81 -19.90 14.09
N GLU A 715 14.10 -20.79 13.38
CA GLU A 715 14.67 -22.06 12.91
C GLU A 715 15.71 -21.89 11.80
N VAL A 716 15.56 -20.89 10.93
CA VAL A 716 16.52 -20.56 9.87
C VAL A 716 17.75 -19.93 10.50
N THR A 717 17.56 -18.94 11.38
CA THR A 717 18.63 -18.29 12.15
C THR A 717 19.45 -19.33 12.92
N ARG A 718 18.79 -20.30 13.56
CA ARG A 718 19.46 -21.41 14.24
C ARG A 718 20.37 -22.23 13.31
N ARG A 719 19.92 -22.53 12.09
CA ARG A 719 20.73 -23.29 11.12
C ARG A 719 21.91 -22.47 10.60
N ILE A 720 21.71 -21.18 10.35
CA ILE A 720 22.79 -20.24 9.99
C ILE A 720 23.86 -20.20 11.09
N LEU A 721 23.48 -20.00 12.35
CA LEU A 721 24.43 -19.97 13.46
C LEU A 721 25.19 -21.30 13.63
N LYS A 722 24.50 -22.45 13.52
CA LYS A 722 25.16 -23.76 13.53
C LYS A 722 26.15 -23.91 12.37
N ARG A 723 25.81 -23.39 11.19
CA ARG A 723 26.68 -23.40 10.01
C ARG A 723 27.92 -22.54 10.20
N ILE A 724 27.79 -21.38 10.85
CA ILE A 724 28.89 -20.49 11.25
C ILE A 724 29.82 -21.17 12.25
N LEU A 725 29.27 -21.85 13.26
CA LEU A 725 30.08 -22.57 14.26
C LEU A 725 30.87 -23.75 13.67
N ARG A 726 30.37 -24.35 12.58
CA ARG A 726 31.12 -25.36 11.83
C ARG A 726 32.26 -24.78 11.00
N ALA A 727 32.15 -23.50 10.61
CA ALA A 727 33.07 -22.83 9.69
C ALA A 727 34.50 -22.67 10.23
N GLY A 728 34.71 -22.66 11.54
CA GLY A 728 36.04 -22.64 12.14
C GLY A 728 36.08 -21.93 13.49
N GLU A 729 37.26 -21.82 14.09
CA GLU A 729 37.44 -21.23 15.42
C GLU A 729 37.25 -19.70 15.42
N ILE A 730 37.63 -19.01 14.34
CA ILE A 730 37.54 -17.54 14.25
C ILE A 730 36.08 -17.06 14.34
N PRO A 731 35.13 -17.56 13.50
CA PRO A 731 33.72 -17.15 13.62
C PRO A 731 33.11 -17.55 14.97
N THR A 732 33.51 -18.69 15.54
CA THR A 732 33.08 -19.11 16.89
C THR A 732 33.53 -18.14 17.97
N ALA A 733 34.79 -17.71 17.95
CA ALA A 733 35.33 -16.75 18.90
C ALA A 733 34.63 -15.37 18.79
N LYS A 734 34.32 -14.90 17.57
CA LYS A 734 33.57 -13.66 17.36
C LYS A 734 32.13 -13.74 17.89
N LEU A 735 31.46 -14.87 17.68
CA LEU A 735 30.11 -15.08 18.23
C LEU A 735 30.14 -15.11 19.76
N LEU A 736 31.12 -15.79 20.36
CA LEU A 736 31.28 -15.80 21.82
C LEU A 736 31.55 -14.40 22.37
N GLY A 737 32.50 -13.67 21.79
CA GLY A 737 32.86 -12.32 22.21
C GLY A 737 31.68 -11.35 22.14
N MET A 738 30.89 -11.41 21.07
CA MET A 738 29.66 -10.62 20.93
C MET A 738 28.62 -10.97 21.99
N LEU A 739 28.33 -12.26 22.22
CA LEU A 739 27.36 -12.66 23.25
C LEU A 739 27.80 -12.20 24.65
N GLU A 740 29.09 -12.24 24.98
CA GLU A 740 29.64 -11.73 26.26
C GLU A 740 29.67 -10.20 26.36
N GLN A 741 29.66 -9.49 25.23
CA GLN A 741 29.62 -8.02 25.20
C GLN A 741 28.19 -7.51 25.31
N THR A 742 27.24 -8.15 24.63
CA THR A 742 25.84 -7.74 24.59
C THR A 742 25.06 -8.17 25.84
N ILE A 743 25.32 -9.37 26.37
CA ILE A 743 24.62 -9.89 27.57
C ILE A 743 25.34 -9.39 28.83
N ARG A 744 25.21 -8.09 29.13
CA ARG A 744 25.71 -7.47 30.36
C ARG A 744 24.59 -6.74 31.08
N GLY A 745 24.55 -6.83 32.41
CA GLY A 745 23.48 -6.31 33.27
C GLY A 745 23.40 -4.77 33.38
N ASP A 746 24.14 -4.05 32.54
CA ASP A 746 24.08 -2.59 32.45
C ASP A 746 22.98 -2.17 31.47
N ALA A 747 21.76 -1.97 31.97
CA ALA A 747 20.65 -1.21 31.38
C ALA A 747 20.63 -1.07 29.84
N THR A 748 20.71 -2.18 29.09
CA THR A 748 20.45 -2.15 27.66
C THR A 748 18.95 -1.98 27.47
N THR A 749 18.53 -0.93 26.76
CA THR A 749 17.11 -0.70 26.42
C THR A 749 16.56 -1.72 25.43
N GLU A 750 17.44 -2.57 24.88
CA GLU A 750 17.15 -3.56 23.85
C GLU A 750 16.87 -4.94 24.45
N PRO A 751 15.92 -5.72 23.89
CA PRO A 751 15.56 -7.03 24.40
C PRO A 751 16.67 -8.07 24.16
N LEU A 752 17.08 -8.79 25.20
CA LEU A 752 18.19 -9.77 25.15
C LEU A 752 17.75 -11.20 24.77
N ASP A 753 16.46 -11.45 24.55
CA ASP A 753 15.90 -12.79 24.38
C ASP A 753 16.44 -13.51 23.14
N SER A 754 16.64 -12.80 22.02
CA SER A 754 17.22 -13.36 20.79
C SER A 754 18.68 -13.78 20.98
N TYR A 755 19.46 -12.99 21.74
CA TYR A 755 20.86 -13.28 22.10
C TYR A 755 20.97 -14.49 23.04
N ILE A 756 20.08 -14.61 24.03
CA ILE A 756 20.05 -15.77 24.93
C ILE A 756 19.66 -17.04 24.18
N ARG A 757 18.70 -16.97 23.24
CA ARG A 757 18.37 -18.10 22.34
C ARG A 757 19.58 -18.50 21.48
N ALA A 758 20.37 -17.53 21.01
CA ALA A 758 21.60 -17.78 20.27
C ALA A 758 22.69 -18.45 21.14
N ALA A 759 22.82 -18.03 22.40
CA ALA A 759 23.72 -18.67 23.36
C ALA A 759 23.39 -20.15 23.58
N ALA A 760 22.10 -20.51 23.60
CA ALA A 760 21.69 -21.92 23.70
C ALA A 760 22.16 -22.74 22.49
N ILE A 761 22.15 -22.15 21.30
CA ILE A 761 22.64 -22.79 20.07
C ILE A 761 24.16 -22.95 20.11
N PHE A 762 24.86 -21.94 20.64
CA PHE A 762 26.31 -21.96 20.85
C PHE A 762 26.72 -23.10 21.79
N VAL A 763 26.09 -23.21 22.96
CA VAL A 763 26.40 -24.24 23.97
C VAL A 763 26.27 -25.66 23.42
N ASP A 764 25.25 -25.91 22.59
CA ASP A 764 25.02 -27.20 21.94
C ASP A 764 26.06 -27.52 20.86
N SER A 765 26.61 -26.51 20.19
CA SER A 765 27.31 -26.69 18.90
C SER A 765 28.79 -26.28 18.92
N CYS A 766 29.28 -25.65 20.01
CA CYS A 766 30.66 -25.20 20.11
C CYS A 766 31.65 -26.39 20.27
N ARG A 767 32.86 -26.25 19.71
CA ARG A 767 33.89 -27.30 19.75
C ARG A 767 34.46 -27.52 21.15
N HIS A 768 34.66 -26.44 21.91
CA HIS A 768 35.28 -26.50 23.23
C HIS A 768 34.24 -26.43 24.36
N LEU A 769 34.31 -27.38 25.30
CA LEU A 769 33.44 -27.41 26.48
C LEU A 769 33.68 -26.20 27.40
N SER A 770 34.93 -25.72 27.50
CA SER A 770 35.30 -24.55 28.31
C SER A 770 34.53 -23.30 27.91
N ASP A 771 34.31 -23.11 26.61
CA ASP A 771 33.65 -21.91 26.08
C ASP A 771 32.15 -21.95 26.38
N ALA A 772 31.53 -23.14 26.30
CA ALA A 772 30.15 -23.33 26.73
C ALA A 772 29.98 -23.06 28.24
N GLN A 773 30.87 -23.61 29.08
CA GLN A 773 30.83 -23.41 30.52
C GLN A 773 31.03 -21.93 30.89
N ARG A 774 31.98 -21.27 30.24
CA ARG A 774 32.25 -19.83 30.42
C ARG A 774 31.04 -18.98 30.06
N LEU A 775 30.41 -19.24 28.92
CA LEU A 775 29.23 -18.49 28.48
C LEU A 775 28.03 -18.70 29.43
N ILE A 776 27.78 -19.94 29.86
CA ILE A 776 26.71 -20.24 30.83
C ILE A 776 26.95 -19.48 32.13
N GLN A 777 28.17 -19.56 32.67
CA GLN A 777 28.53 -18.87 33.90
C GLN A 777 28.32 -17.35 33.77
N HIS A 778 28.75 -16.76 32.65
CA HIS A 778 28.58 -15.34 32.37
C HIS A 778 27.10 -14.91 32.33
N ILE A 779 26.24 -15.67 31.64
CA ILE A 779 24.80 -15.35 31.55
C ILE A 779 24.11 -15.54 32.91
N CYS A 780 24.48 -16.57 33.68
CA CYS A 780 23.96 -16.80 35.04
C CYS A 780 24.24 -15.61 35.97
N GLU A 781 25.40 -14.97 35.85
CA GLU A 781 25.75 -13.78 36.63
C GLU A 781 24.86 -12.56 36.31
N GLN A 782 24.25 -12.53 35.12
CA GLN A 782 23.33 -11.46 34.70
C GLN A 782 21.86 -11.75 35.01
N ALA A 783 21.51 -12.93 35.53
CA ALA A 783 20.11 -13.32 35.72
C ALA A 783 19.31 -12.40 36.66
N ALA A 784 19.99 -11.63 37.50
CA ALA A 784 19.39 -10.64 38.38
C ALA A 784 18.87 -9.39 37.65
N SER A 785 19.33 -9.11 36.42
CA SER A 785 18.94 -7.93 35.63
C SER A 785 17.84 -8.22 34.60
N PHE A 786 17.32 -9.45 34.53
CA PHE A 786 16.27 -9.80 33.56
C PHE A 786 14.93 -9.18 33.95
N GLU A 787 14.23 -8.59 32.98
CA GLU A 787 12.94 -7.90 33.23
C GLU A 787 11.80 -8.34 32.28
N ARG A 788 12.10 -8.82 31.06
CA ARG A 788 11.10 -9.10 30.00
C ARG A 788 11.05 -10.57 29.56
N GLY A 789 11.10 -10.87 28.25
CA GLY A 789 11.09 -12.25 27.71
C GLY A 789 12.39 -13.04 27.97
N GLU A 790 13.36 -12.43 28.61
CA GLU A 790 14.71 -12.96 28.84
C GLU A 790 14.68 -14.18 29.77
N GLY A 791 13.82 -14.15 30.80
CA GLY A 791 13.66 -15.26 31.74
C GLY A 791 13.24 -16.57 31.07
N GLU A 792 12.34 -16.51 30.07
CA GLU A 792 11.91 -17.70 29.33
C GLU A 792 13.04 -18.25 28.45
N ALA A 793 13.72 -17.38 27.70
CA ALA A 793 14.86 -17.76 26.88
C ALA A 793 16.00 -18.36 27.72
N PHE A 794 16.26 -17.80 28.91
CA PHE A 794 17.26 -18.28 29.85
C PHE A 794 16.91 -19.67 30.40
N LEU A 795 15.66 -19.91 30.78
CA LEU A 795 15.24 -21.25 31.20
C LEU A 795 15.37 -22.27 30.07
N GLY A 796 15.06 -21.87 28.83
CA GLY A 796 15.31 -22.69 27.65
C GLY A 796 16.79 -23.05 27.47
N LEU A 797 17.70 -22.10 27.70
CA LEU A 797 19.15 -22.33 27.72
C LEU A 797 19.55 -23.33 28.81
N MET A 798 19.06 -23.16 30.04
CA MET A 798 19.40 -24.04 31.17
C MET A 798 18.93 -25.49 30.93
N TRP A 799 17.69 -25.67 30.45
CA TRP A 799 17.19 -27.00 30.08
C TRP A 799 18.02 -27.65 28.98
N ARG A 800 18.40 -26.90 27.94
CA ARG A 800 19.28 -27.43 26.89
C ARG A 800 20.68 -27.77 27.39
N ALA A 801 21.24 -26.99 28.31
CA ALA A 801 22.56 -27.28 28.89
C ALA A 801 22.54 -28.55 29.77
N ILE A 802 21.43 -28.81 30.46
CA ILE A 802 21.21 -30.02 31.28
C ILE A 802 20.98 -31.25 30.40
N ASP A 803 20.08 -31.15 29.42
CA ASP A 803 19.73 -32.23 28.47
C ASP A 803 20.60 -32.18 27.20
N SER A 804 21.87 -31.80 27.35
CA SER A 804 22.75 -31.47 26.24
C SER A 804 22.83 -32.56 25.17
N THR A 805 22.78 -32.14 23.90
CA THR A 805 22.86 -33.03 22.73
C THR A 805 24.28 -33.29 22.22
N ARG A 806 25.31 -32.92 23.00
CA ARG A 806 26.73 -33.13 22.64
C ARG A 806 27.05 -34.62 22.47
N LEU A 807 27.96 -34.93 21.55
CA LEU A 807 28.27 -36.31 21.15
C LEU A 807 28.96 -37.14 22.24
N SER A 808 29.76 -36.53 23.11
CA SER A 808 30.51 -37.22 24.17
C SER A 808 29.71 -37.29 25.48
N GLU A 809 29.52 -38.50 26.00
CA GLU A 809 28.86 -38.75 27.30
C GLU A 809 29.58 -38.11 28.48
N GLU A 810 30.91 -38.08 28.47
CA GLU A 810 31.73 -37.43 29.50
C GLU A 810 31.61 -35.90 29.45
N GLU A 811 31.52 -35.31 28.26
CA GLU A 811 31.29 -33.87 28.11
C GLU A 811 29.88 -33.48 28.54
N ARG A 812 28.87 -34.29 28.21
CA ARG A 812 27.48 -34.09 28.68
C ARG A 812 27.41 -34.11 30.21
N GLY A 813 28.01 -35.11 30.85
CA GLY A 813 28.05 -35.22 32.30
C GLY A 813 28.72 -34.01 32.98
N ARG A 814 29.88 -33.56 32.45
CA ARG A 814 30.59 -32.39 32.99
C ARG A 814 29.84 -31.08 32.76
N LEU A 815 29.20 -30.88 31.60
CA LEU A 815 28.39 -29.71 31.32
C LEU A 815 27.16 -29.67 32.23
N ARG A 816 26.47 -30.80 32.38
CA ARG A 816 25.32 -30.95 33.27
C ARG A 816 25.69 -30.63 34.71
N LEU A 817 26.75 -31.23 35.23
CA LEU A 817 27.24 -30.96 36.59
C LEU A 817 27.57 -29.47 36.79
N SER A 818 28.34 -28.89 35.87
CA SER A 818 28.69 -27.47 35.91
C SER A 818 27.44 -26.56 35.88
N THR A 819 26.44 -26.90 35.07
CA THR A 819 25.19 -26.13 34.97
C THR A 819 24.36 -26.23 36.25
N LEU A 820 24.26 -27.42 36.84
CA LEU A 820 23.57 -27.63 38.11
C LEU A 820 24.16 -26.79 39.24
N HIS A 821 25.49 -26.68 39.32
CA HIS A 821 26.16 -25.83 40.32
C HIS A 821 25.89 -24.33 40.13
N THR A 822 25.40 -23.88 38.97
CA THR A 822 25.02 -22.48 38.78
C THR A 822 23.64 -22.14 39.35
N ILE A 823 22.74 -23.13 39.54
CA ILE A 823 21.34 -22.91 39.97
C ILE A 823 21.22 -22.01 41.20
N PRO A 824 22.00 -22.20 42.28
CA PRO A 824 21.91 -21.35 43.48
C PRO A 824 22.16 -19.86 43.21
N SER A 825 22.93 -19.52 42.18
CA SER A 825 23.34 -18.14 41.89
C SER A 825 22.22 -17.30 41.27
N TRP A 826 21.28 -17.92 40.54
CA TRP A 826 20.25 -17.21 39.77
C TRP A 826 18.81 -17.58 40.17
N ALA A 827 18.58 -18.75 40.76
CA ALA A 827 17.24 -19.22 41.14
C ALA A 827 16.44 -18.23 42.03
N PRO A 828 17.04 -17.57 43.04
CA PRO A 828 16.29 -16.63 43.89
C PRO A 828 15.66 -15.47 43.13
N TYR A 829 16.32 -14.99 42.06
CA TYR A 829 15.84 -13.87 41.24
C TYR A 829 14.67 -14.28 40.34
N LEU A 830 14.77 -15.43 39.67
CA LEU A 830 13.72 -15.91 38.75
C LEU A 830 12.50 -16.49 39.46
N LEU A 831 12.61 -16.93 40.72
CA LEU A 831 11.46 -17.34 41.53
C LEU A 831 10.53 -16.17 41.90
N GLN A 832 11.02 -14.93 41.81
CA GLN A 832 10.23 -13.70 41.98
C GLN A 832 9.95 -12.96 40.66
N TYR A 833 10.23 -13.59 39.53
CA TYR A 833 10.04 -12.95 38.22
C TYR A 833 8.58 -12.56 37.99
N ALA A 834 8.32 -11.48 37.24
CA ALA A 834 6.95 -10.99 37.00
C ALA A 834 6.07 -12.02 36.26
N ASP A 835 6.64 -12.75 35.30
CA ASP A 835 5.93 -13.80 34.55
C ASP A 835 5.81 -15.12 35.34
N SER A 836 4.57 -15.60 35.47
CA SER A 836 4.25 -16.89 36.10
C SER A 836 4.84 -18.11 35.40
N GLN A 837 5.01 -18.10 34.08
CA GLN A 837 5.60 -19.22 33.34
C GLN A 837 7.08 -19.39 33.70
N VAL A 838 7.80 -18.27 33.80
CA VAL A 838 9.21 -18.25 34.22
C VAL A 838 9.36 -18.76 35.66
N ARG A 839 8.49 -18.31 36.58
CA ARG A 839 8.50 -18.80 37.97
C ARG A 839 8.26 -20.30 38.06
N ASN A 840 7.23 -20.80 37.38
CA ASN A 840 6.89 -22.22 37.37
C ASN A 840 7.99 -23.07 36.70
N GLY A 841 8.61 -22.57 35.63
CA GLY A 841 9.74 -23.21 34.98
C GLY A 841 10.99 -23.28 35.87
N THR A 842 11.23 -22.22 36.65
CA THR A 842 12.32 -22.17 37.65
C THR A 842 12.07 -23.16 38.79
N GLU A 843 10.86 -23.22 39.34
CA GLU A 843 10.48 -24.18 40.38
C GLU A 843 10.70 -25.62 39.90
N ARG A 844 10.34 -25.94 38.64
CA ARG A 844 10.59 -27.26 38.05
C ARG A 844 12.07 -27.61 37.93
N LEU A 845 12.93 -26.66 37.54
CA LEU A 845 14.38 -26.88 37.47
C LEU A 845 14.98 -27.13 38.85
N VAL A 846 14.54 -26.36 39.86
CA VAL A 846 14.96 -26.55 41.24
C VAL A 846 14.50 -27.92 41.75
N ASP A 847 13.24 -28.29 41.56
CA ASP A 847 12.72 -29.62 41.95
C ASP A 847 13.47 -30.76 41.26
N MET A 848 13.84 -30.59 39.98
CA MET A 848 14.68 -31.55 39.25
C MET A 848 16.09 -31.64 39.85
N ALA A 849 16.70 -30.53 40.25
CA ALA A 849 18.01 -30.52 40.90
C ALA A 849 17.98 -31.15 42.31
N LEU A 850 16.87 -31.00 43.03
CA LEU A 850 16.64 -31.65 44.33
C LEU A 850 16.35 -33.15 44.18
N ARG A 851 15.83 -33.60 43.04
CA ARG A 851 15.49 -35.00 42.75
C ARG A 851 16.15 -35.48 41.47
N LEU A 852 17.49 -35.47 41.47
CA LEU A 852 18.27 -35.88 40.30
C LEU A 852 17.86 -37.29 39.85
N PRO A 853 17.39 -37.46 38.59
CA PRO A 853 17.08 -38.78 38.07
C PRO A 853 18.38 -39.61 37.99
N PHE A 854 18.32 -40.87 38.41
CA PHE A 854 19.44 -41.81 38.33
C PHE A 854 19.86 -42.00 36.86
N GLU A 855 20.98 -41.39 36.45
CA GLU A 855 21.60 -41.69 35.18
C GLU A 855 22.44 -42.96 35.27
N SER A 856 22.45 -43.75 34.20
CA SER A 856 23.23 -44.98 34.06
C SER A 856 24.73 -44.68 34.04
N GLY A 857 25.33 -44.47 35.20
CA GLY A 857 26.77 -44.25 35.35
C GLY A 857 27.23 -43.74 36.72
N SER A 858 26.41 -43.00 37.46
CA SER A 858 26.73 -42.52 38.82
C SER A 858 26.28 -43.50 39.89
N THR A 859 27.03 -43.61 40.99
CA THR A 859 26.55 -44.41 42.13
C THR A 859 25.40 -43.67 42.81
N SER A 860 24.41 -44.41 43.31
CA SER A 860 23.24 -43.85 44.02
C SER A 860 23.60 -42.91 45.18
N VAL A 861 24.84 -43.01 45.69
CA VAL A 861 25.39 -42.22 46.79
C VAL A 861 25.90 -40.85 46.30
N GLU A 862 26.56 -40.79 45.15
CA GLU A 862 27.08 -39.53 44.59
C GLU A 862 25.96 -38.58 44.15
N ALA A 863 24.89 -39.12 43.57
CA ALA A 863 23.72 -38.33 43.19
C ALA A 863 22.96 -37.79 44.41
N ALA A 864 22.86 -38.59 45.48
CA ALA A 864 22.26 -38.17 46.74
C ALA A 864 23.09 -37.07 47.43
N ALA A 865 24.42 -37.23 47.46
CA ALA A 865 25.34 -36.23 48.02
C ALA A 865 25.24 -34.88 47.27
N LEU A 866 25.23 -34.92 45.93
CA LEU A 866 25.09 -33.72 45.10
C LEU A 866 23.72 -33.04 45.28
N SER A 867 22.63 -33.82 45.38
CA SER A 867 21.30 -33.28 45.65
C SER A 867 21.25 -32.58 47.01
N SER A 868 21.83 -33.17 48.07
CA SER A 868 21.92 -32.54 49.38
C SER A 868 22.77 -31.27 49.38
N GLU A 869 23.90 -31.27 48.67
CA GLU A 869 24.76 -30.09 48.50
C GLU A 869 24.01 -28.95 47.77
N LEU A 870 23.32 -29.26 46.67
CA LEU A 870 22.53 -28.29 45.92
C LEU A 870 21.33 -27.78 46.73
N ALA A 871 20.66 -28.65 47.49
CA ALA A 871 19.54 -28.27 48.36
C ALA A 871 19.96 -27.24 49.41
N LEU A 872 21.11 -27.49 50.06
CA LEU A 872 21.69 -26.55 51.02
C LEU A 872 22.06 -25.23 50.32
N ALA A 873 22.77 -25.29 49.20
CA ALA A 873 23.22 -24.09 48.49
C ALA A 873 22.06 -23.22 47.94
N ILE A 874 21.05 -23.83 47.31
CA ILE A 874 19.84 -23.14 46.82
C ILE A 874 19.06 -22.57 48.00
N GLY A 875 18.86 -23.36 49.06
CA GLY A 875 18.19 -22.95 50.26
C GLY A 875 18.83 -21.71 50.89
N THR A 876 20.14 -21.76 51.15
CA THR A 876 20.90 -20.65 51.76
C THR A 876 20.85 -19.40 50.89
N LYS A 877 20.97 -19.51 49.56
CA LYS A 877 20.88 -18.36 48.65
C LYS A 877 19.48 -17.75 48.58
N CYS A 878 18.43 -18.57 48.62
CA CYS A 878 17.05 -18.08 48.72
C CYS A 878 16.79 -17.35 50.05
N LEU A 879 17.33 -17.87 51.16
CA LEU A 879 17.25 -17.22 52.48
C LEU A 879 18.01 -15.89 52.52
N ASP A 880 19.24 -15.86 52.00
CA ASP A 880 20.03 -14.64 51.85
C ASP A 880 19.28 -13.59 51.02
N PHE A 881 18.69 -14.01 49.90
CA PHE A 881 17.92 -13.14 49.03
C PHE A 881 16.71 -12.55 49.76
N LEU A 882 15.89 -13.39 50.42
CA LEU A 882 14.74 -12.95 51.22
C LEU A 882 15.16 -11.97 52.33
N GLN A 883 16.27 -12.27 53.00
CA GLN A 883 16.81 -11.44 54.06
C GLN A 883 17.20 -10.05 53.55
N HIS A 884 17.86 -9.95 52.38
CA HIS A 884 18.35 -8.67 51.85
C HIS A 884 17.31 -7.89 51.04
N ALA A 885 16.49 -8.58 50.23
CA ALA A 885 15.50 -7.96 49.36
C ALA A 885 14.25 -7.50 50.13
N HIS A 886 13.77 -8.30 51.10
CA HIS A 886 12.50 -8.03 51.79
C HIS A 886 12.69 -7.72 53.27
N VAL A 887 13.38 -8.56 54.05
CA VAL A 887 13.42 -8.42 55.52
C VAL A 887 14.20 -7.18 55.96
N LYS A 888 15.45 -7.00 55.49
CA LYS A 888 16.30 -5.85 55.83
C LYS A 888 15.77 -4.53 55.24
N ARG A 889 15.18 -4.58 54.04
CA ARG A 889 14.63 -3.41 53.34
C ARG A 889 13.18 -3.09 53.74
N ARG A 890 12.52 -3.96 54.52
CA ARG A 890 11.09 -3.90 54.85
C ARG A 890 10.19 -3.74 53.61
N ALA A 891 10.56 -4.39 52.51
CA ALA A 891 9.80 -4.37 51.28
C ALA A 891 8.71 -5.45 51.31
N SER A 892 7.47 -5.06 50.98
CA SER A 892 6.35 -5.99 50.88
C SER A 892 6.55 -7.01 49.76
N ILE A 893 6.06 -8.23 49.96
CA ILE A 893 6.05 -9.30 48.95
C ILE A 893 4.62 -9.78 48.72
N GLU A 894 4.23 -10.01 47.47
CA GLU A 894 2.91 -10.56 47.16
C GLU A 894 2.77 -12.00 47.65
N ARG A 895 1.58 -12.38 48.13
CA ARG A 895 1.29 -13.74 48.64
C ARG A 895 1.65 -14.85 47.64
N ASP A 896 1.39 -14.65 46.35
CA ASP A 896 1.69 -15.65 45.32
C ASP A 896 3.19 -15.85 45.11
N LEU A 897 3.98 -14.76 45.12
CA LEU A 897 5.44 -14.79 45.01
C LEU A 897 6.08 -15.40 46.26
N ALA A 898 5.58 -15.04 47.44
CA ALA A 898 6.00 -15.64 48.70
C ALA A 898 5.69 -17.14 48.74
N GLY A 899 4.52 -17.56 48.21
CA GLY A 899 4.10 -18.95 48.16
C GLY A 899 5.06 -19.85 47.39
N VAL A 900 5.61 -19.40 46.26
CA VAL A 900 6.60 -20.15 45.47
C VAL A 900 7.89 -20.35 46.26
N LEU A 901 8.42 -19.29 46.86
CA LEU A 901 9.67 -19.36 47.66
C LEU A 901 9.54 -20.22 48.90
N ILE A 902 8.39 -20.16 49.59
CA ILE A 902 8.11 -21.02 50.75
C ILE A 902 8.12 -22.50 50.34
N ARG A 903 7.51 -22.85 49.21
CA ARG A 903 7.51 -24.24 48.71
C ARG A 903 8.93 -24.72 48.40
N VAL A 904 9.71 -23.93 47.67
CA VAL A 904 11.10 -24.26 47.35
C VAL A 904 11.94 -24.44 48.61
N LEU A 905 11.84 -23.54 49.58
CA LEU A 905 12.57 -23.63 50.84
C LEU A 905 12.13 -24.84 51.68
N SER A 906 10.84 -25.17 51.68
CA SER A 906 10.31 -26.38 52.32
C SER A 906 10.90 -27.65 51.69
N ASN A 907 10.92 -27.73 50.35
CA ASN A 907 11.51 -28.85 49.63
C ASN A 907 13.02 -28.97 49.89
N CYS A 908 13.75 -27.85 49.95
CA CYS A 908 15.18 -27.85 50.29
C CYS A 908 15.42 -28.38 51.72
N ASN A 909 14.61 -27.97 52.70
CA ASN A 909 14.75 -28.42 54.08
C ASN A 909 14.48 -29.92 54.24
N VAL A 910 13.48 -30.47 53.54
CA VAL A 910 13.26 -31.92 53.51
C VAL A 910 14.50 -32.67 53.01
N VAL A 911 15.11 -32.21 51.91
CA VAL A 911 16.29 -32.87 51.35
C VAL A 911 17.54 -32.70 52.23
N VAL A 912 17.71 -31.55 52.88
CA VAL A 912 18.84 -31.28 53.79
C VAL A 912 18.71 -32.10 55.08
N SER A 913 17.52 -32.19 55.67
CA SER A 913 17.26 -32.96 56.90
C SER A 913 17.41 -34.46 56.69
N GLU A 914 16.99 -34.99 55.53
CA GLU A 914 17.11 -36.41 55.16
C GLU A 914 18.52 -36.79 54.64
N SER A 915 19.46 -35.84 54.53
CA SER A 915 20.80 -36.09 54.00
C SER A 915 21.67 -36.94 54.93
N GLU A 916 22.29 -38.01 54.43
CA GLU A 916 23.27 -38.80 55.19
C GLU A 916 24.71 -38.25 55.08
N THR A 917 24.93 -37.22 54.25
CA THR A 917 26.26 -36.71 53.91
C THR A 917 26.60 -35.35 54.53
N LEU A 918 25.61 -34.61 55.00
CA LEU A 918 25.78 -33.30 55.62
C LEU A 918 25.93 -33.43 57.15
N ASP A 919 26.78 -32.60 57.75
CA ASP A 919 26.97 -32.54 59.19
C ASP A 919 25.68 -32.05 59.89
N GLU A 920 25.34 -32.65 61.04
CA GLU A 920 24.14 -32.30 61.81
C GLU A 920 24.11 -30.83 62.24
N ASP A 921 25.27 -30.25 62.58
CA ASP A 921 25.40 -28.83 62.92
C ASP A 921 24.94 -27.91 61.77
N VAL A 922 25.24 -28.28 60.51
CA VAL A 922 24.87 -27.52 59.31
C VAL A 922 23.37 -27.63 59.01
N LYS A 923 22.76 -28.79 59.30
CA LYS A 923 21.32 -29.01 59.15
C LYS A 923 20.53 -28.20 60.18
N GLU A 924 20.97 -28.21 61.43
CA GLU A 924 20.36 -27.43 62.51
C GLU A 924 20.47 -25.92 62.20
N GLU A 925 21.65 -25.44 61.81
CA GLU A 925 21.86 -24.03 61.45
C GLU A 925 20.96 -23.58 60.28
N PHE A 926 20.84 -24.39 59.24
CA PHE A 926 19.98 -24.08 58.10
C PHE A 926 18.50 -24.04 58.49
N SER A 927 18.03 -24.99 59.30
CA SER A 927 16.64 -25.04 59.75
C SER A 927 16.29 -23.87 60.68
N GLU A 928 17.20 -23.48 61.58
CA GLU A 928 17.01 -22.31 62.45
C GLU A 928 16.95 -21.01 61.65
N GLN A 929 17.87 -20.81 60.70
CA GLN A 929 17.89 -19.64 59.81
C GLN A 929 16.62 -19.55 58.95
N GLN A 930 16.13 -20.69 58.44
CA GLN A 930 14.89 -20.74 57.68
C GLN A 930 13.70 -20.30 58.53
N GLN A 931 13.59 -20.79 59.77
CA GLN A 931 12.49 -20.46 60.66
C GLN A 931 12.49 -18.95 60.99
N GLU A 932 13.64 -18.39 61.37
CA GLU A 932 13.76 -16.96 61.72
C GLU A 932 13.38 -16.03 60.56
N ILE A 933 13.85 -16.33 59.35
CA ILE A 933 13.61 -15.50 58.16
C ILE A 933 12.16 -15.62 57.69
N LEU A 934 11.55 -16.81 57.71
CA LEU A 934 10.16 -17.01 57.33
C LEU A 934 9.17 -16.37 58.32
N GLU A 935 9.45 -16.45 59.63
CA GLU A 935 8.67 -15.74 60.66
C GLU A 935 8.71 -14.22 60.43
N SER A 936 9.90 -13.69 60.13
CA SER A 936 10.09 -12.27 59.81
C SER A 936 9.42 -11.85 58.50
N MET A 937 9.41 -12.72 57.49
CA MET A 937 8.78 -12.48 56.18
C MET A 937 7.25 -12.52 56.26
N THR A 938 6.67 -13.37 57.12
CA THR A 938 5.20 -13.51 57.27
C THR A 938 4.53 -12.17 57.60
N ALA A 939 5.23 -11.27 58.30
CA ALA A 939 4.77 -9.92 58.61
C ALA A 939 4.83 -8.93 57.43
N LEU A 940 5.50 -9.29 56.32
CA LEU A 940 5.72 -8.47 55.12
C LEU A 940 4.93 -8.97 53.89
N VAL A 941 4.23 -10.11 54.00
CA VAL A 941 3.38 -10.65 52.93
C VAL A 941 2.10 -9.82 52.82
N VAL A 942 1.80 -9.34 51.62
CA VAL A 942 0.63 -8.52 51.33
C VAL A 942 -0.26 -9.24 50.31
N ASP A 943 -1.57 -9.15 50.51
CA ASP A 943 -2.56 -9.58 49.53
C ASP A 943 -2.66 -8.52 48.44
N ARG A 944 -2.59 -8.94 47.18
CA ARG A 944 -2.65 -8.05 46.02
C ARG A 944 -3.83 -7.10 46.19
N ALA A 945 -3.57 -5.79 46.22
CA ALA A 945 -4.64 -4.81 46.16
C ALA A 945 -5.37 -5.04 44.84
N GLU A 946 -6.68 -5.27 44.91
CA GLU A 946 -7.55 -5.07 43.75
C GLU A 946 -7.51 -3.56 43.44
N ASP A 947 -6.47 -3.11 42.74
CA ASP A 947 -6.58 -1.89 41.97
C ASP A 947 -7.63 -2.18 40.91
N GLU A 948 -8.87 -1.76 41.19
CA GLU A 948 -9.81 -1.26 40.18
C GLU A 948 -9.15 -0.07 39.45
N GLY A 949 -8.07 -0.35 38.73
CA GLY A 949 -7.58 0.47 37.65
C GLY A 949 -8.59 0.33 36.52
N SER A 950 -9.47 1.31 36.43
CA SER A 950 -10.30 1.54 35.25
C SER A 950 -9.47 1.35 33.98
N ASP A 951 -9.96 0.52 33.06
CA ASP A 951 -9.55 0.48 31.66
C ASP A 951 -9.78 1.85 31.01
N TRP A 952 -8.86 2.78 31.23
CA TRP A 952 -8.77 4.09 30.58
C TRP A 952 -7.39 4.32 29.94
N GLU A 953 -6.76 3.26 29.44
CA GLU A 953 -5.75 3.35 28.39
C GLU A 953 -6.32 2.81 27.07
N GLY A 954 -7.22 3.61 26.51
CA GLY A 954 -7.74 3.45 25.17
C GLY A 954 -7.87 4.81 24.48
N SER A 955 -6.89 5.70 24.64
CA SER A 955 -6.73 6.87 23.76
C SER A 955 -5.35 7.50 23.91
N ALA A 956 -4.42 7.08 23.04
CA ALA A 956 -3.39 7.96 22.52
C ALA A 956 -3.41 7.83 21.00
N LEU A 957 -4.01 8.84 20.39
CA LEU A 957 -3.91 9.24 18.99
C LEU A 957 -2.59 8.80 18.32
N SER A 958 -2.68 7.84 17.39
CA SER A 958 -1.84 7.81 16.20
C SER A 958 -2.64 8.46 15.07
N SER A 959 -2.33 9.72 14.81
CA SER A 959 -2.71 10.43 13.60
C SER A 959 -1.80 10.01 12.45
N GLU A 960 -2.31 9.22 11.51
CA GLU A 960 -1.90 9.23 10.08
C GLU A 960 -3.05 8.62 9.25
N PRO A 961 -3.24 9.06 7.98
CA PRO A 961 -4.51 8.98 7.27
C PRO A 961 -4.72 7.59 6.66
N MET A 962 -5.89 6.99 6.90
CA MET A 962 -6.40 5.87 6.10
C MET A 962 -7.43 6.40 5.12
N ASP A 963 -7.14 6.14 3.85
CA ASP A 963 -8.03 6.25 2.71
C ASP A 963 -9.36 5.52 3.00
N GLU A 964 -10.47 6.24 2.87
CA GLU A 964 -11.81 5.66 2.75
C GLU A 964 -11.99 5.16 1.31
N ASP A 965 -12.11 3.83 1.13
CA ASP A 965 -13.02 3.25 0.15
C ASP A 965 -13.13 1.73 0.30
N ALA A 966 -14.38 1.26 0.30
CA ALA A 966 -14.87 -0.13 0.18
C ALA A 966 -14.88 -1.00 1.45
N ASP A 967 -16.08 -1.19 2.03
CA ASP A 967 -16.80 -2.49 1.96
C ASP A 967 -18.07 -2.45 2.84
N THR A 968 -19.15 -1.94 2.27
CA THR A 968 -20.51 -2.18 2.77
C THR A 968 -21.32 -2.92 1.71
N GLU A 969 -20.97 -4.16 1.42
CA GLU A 969 -21.89 -5.07 0.73
C GLU A 969 -21.56 -6.57 0.92
N GLU A 970 -21.38 -7.03 2.17
CA GLU A 970 -21.27 -8.48 2.42
C GLU A 970 -21.81 -8.94 3.79
N ALA A 971 -23.01 -8.45 4.17
CA ALA A 971 -23.70 -8.89 5.39
C ALA A 971 -25.21 -9.12 5.21
N LEU A 972 -25.64 -9.72 4.08
CA LEU A 972 -27.07 -9.99 3.86
C LEU A 972 -27.41 -11.32 3.16
N ILE A 973 -26.54 -12.34 3.25
CA ILE A 973 -26.87 -13.71 2.81
C ILE A 973 -26.30 -14.73 3.80
N MET A 974 -26.89 -14.86 4.99
CA MET A 974 -26.68 -16.06 5.86
C MET A 974 -27.73 -16.18 6.99
N LEU A 975 -28.96 -15.71 6.80
CA LEU A 975 -30.05 -15.96 7.76
C LEU A 975 -31.36 -16.27 7.05
N GLY A 976 -31.59 -17.57 6.81
CA GLY A 976 -32.84 -18.04 6.22
C GLY A 976 -32.90 -19.53 5.97
N ASN A 977 -32.80 -20.37 7.01
CA ASN A 977 -33.66 -21.56 7.13
C ASN A 977 -33.46 -22.33 8.45
N ASN A 978 -34.56 -22.94 8.89
CA ASN A 978 -34.82 -23.72 10.12
C ASN A 978 -35.20 -22.83 11.32
N GLY A 979 -36.43 -22.78 11.81
CA GLY A 979 -37.52 -23.75 11.73
C GLY A 979 -38.05 -23.96 13.16
N TYR A 980 -39.21 -23.35 13.43
CA TYR A 980 -40.17 -23.59 14.51
C TYR A 980 -39.81 -24.59 15.64
N ALA A 981 -39.73 -24.06 16.87
CA ALA A 981 -40.51 -24.48 18.05
C ALA A 981 -40.25 -23.52 19.22
#